data_AF-A0A1Y2NP21-F1
#
_entry.id   AF-A0A1Y2NP21-F1
#
_cell.length_a   1.000
_cell.length_b   1.000
_cell.length_c   1.000
_cell.angle_alpha   90.00
_cell.angle_beta   90.00
_cell.angle_gamma   90.00
#
_symmetry.space_group_name_H-M   'P 1'
#
loop_
_entity.id
_entity.type
_entity.pdbx_description
1 polymer ?
#
loop_
_entity_poly.entity_id
_entity_poly.type
_entity_poly.pdbx_seq_one_letter_code
_entity_poly.pdbx_strand_id
1 'polypeptide(L)'
;MQAKETLFADLMQGRAQQFQVPLYQRTYSWTEKHLKQLWNDILEQALLLESGDRSASTHFLGSVVLAPSPQNDATFPRWLVVDGQQRLTTLSLALAAIRDHVADTAPVEAQRIDEQYLINKWKSGADRLRLLPTQADRAQFAAHVRGPLTGQGPGSGIATAYAFFRRKLVEADDPAAPQDVFRIEQAITSRLALVAVTAERGDNVHRIFESLNNTGLKLSQADLLRNYLFMRLRTRGEHVYETYWLPLQDSLGNDELEQLMWLQLVLDGDDRVRRQDLYAAQQRRFEDAGAGEEEIERYIRELHRRSAHFRRLLHPGEEPDPAVRAALSRLEAWQAAVTHPALMLLLDRRERGELDASETARALSYVESFLVRRMICRVPTNNLNRIFQAVPAQLPLDVPVTEGLRRLLSSENRFWPDDAELREKIRTAPFYQYGRWQQRKLVLQRLEESYEHPEPVDFASAQLTIEHVMPQSPGDAWLSALGEEATGGEAPEELHARFQHTLGNLTLTGVNAELSNHPFDRKQDLLRGSHLEMNRRIAATERWGVREILARADELADRAIALWPAPLRGVGRAERSRDWQLAHQVLAALPHGTWTSYGDLAAFLGSGAQAVGNHLANTPGVVNAYRVLTSDGRVSDGFRWTAPQEPGSDDVRSRLAGDGVRFTATGAADPAQRLTADDLAALLAGTDDDRTDGEDPAWDGTAAQPPGEETRAQRFFRQLAADDSPGTVEAVRALFTHWEELGGWIGHGAGHVTTSAYLMLGEAGGPGRGIWPMTLYPGAGRGGTAEVVFQYMAVREPFTDRALRAGLLARLNALEGVDIPEGKLELRPNIRLSLVAQEGNRKLLAETLTWFRDRWVARGAS
;
A
#
# COMPACT_ATOMS: atom_id res chain seq x y z
N MET A 1 -34.37 19.38 -7.15
CA MET A 1 -34.08 17.97 -6.75
C MET A 1 -35.24 17.42 -5.95
N GLN A 2 -35.73 16.24 -6.34
CA GLN A 2 -36.79 15.53 -5.62
C GLN A 2 -36.32 14.13 -5.21
N ALA A 3 -36.32 13.85 -3.91
CA ALA A 3 -36.08 12.52 -3.38
C ALA A 3 -37.43 11.91 -2.97
N LYS A 4 -37.73 10.72 -3.49
CA LYS A 4 -38.97 10.02 -3.21
C LYS A 4 -38.69 8.54 -2.98
N GLU A 5 -39.23 7.99 -1.89
CA GLU A 5 -39.30 6.56 -1.70
C GLU A 5 -40.26 5.94 -2.72
N THR A 6 -39.80 4.93 -3.45
CA THR A 6 -40.51 4.28 -4.53
C THR A 6 -40.21 2.78 -4.54
N LEU A 7 -41.10 1.97 -5.10
CA LEU A 7 -40.78 0.58 -5.40
C LEU A 7 -40.03 0.48 -6.72
N PHE A 8 -39.25 -0.59 -6.91
CA PHE A 8 -38.63 -0.88 -8.19
C PHE A 8 -39.67 -1.01 -9.32
N ALA A 9 -40.80 -1.68 -9.04
CA ALA A 9 -41.89 -1.79 -10.01
C ALA A 9 -42.46 -0.42 -10.36
N ASP A 10 -42.73 0.46 -9.40
CA ASP A 10 -43.28 1.80 -9.66
C ASP A 10 -42.34 2.66 -10.52
N LEU A 11 -41.03 2.48 -10.35
CA LEU A 11 -40.02 3.14 -11.17
C LEU A 11 -40.04 2.61 -12.60
N MET A 12 -40.15 1.28 -12.75
CA MET A 12 -40.08 0.61 -14.04
C MET A 12 -41.42 0.57 -14.78
N GLN A 13 -42.57 0.67 -14.13
CA GLN A 13 -43.91 0.52 -14.71
C GLN A 13 -44.47 1.88 -15.19
N GLY A 14 -45.56 1.84 -15.97
CA GLY A 14 -46.30 3.04 -16.39
C GLY A 14 -45.94 3.51 -17.80
N ARG A 15 -45.94 4.83 -18.02
CA ARG A 15 -45.72 5.46 -19.35
C ARG A 15 -44.42 4.97 -19.99
N ALA A 16 -44.39 4.91 -21.32
CA ALA A 16 -43.19 4.54 -22.06
C ALA A 16 -42.04 5.51 -21.73
N GLN A 17 -40.98 4.99 -21.12
CA GLN A 17 -39.77 5.72 -20.73
C GLN A 17 -38.56 4.79 -20.78
N GLN A 18 -37.37 5.35 -20.72
CA GLN A 18 -36.13 4.58 -20.72
C GLN A 18 -35.14 5.10 -19.68
N PHE A 19 -34.55 4.19 -18.93
CA PHE A 19 -33.43 4.41 -18.03
C PHE A 19 -32.15 4.04 -18.77
N GLN A 20 -31.27 5.00 -19.02
CA GLN A 20 -30.04 4.81 -19.77
C GLN A 20 -28.85 4.95 -18.83
N VAL A 21 -28.05 3.89 -18.72
CA VAL A 21 -26.75 3.94 -18.06
C VAL A 21 -25.79 4.67 -19.00
N PRO A 22 -25.17 5.79 -18.57
CA PRO A 22 -24.21 6.50 -19.40
C PRO A 22 -23.00 5.64 -19.78
N LEU A 23 -22.41 5.93 -20.94
CA LEU A 23 -21.31 5.14 -21.54
C LEU A 23 -20.07 5.09 -20.65
N TYR A 24 -19.84 6.16 -19.91
CA TYR A 24 -18.73 6.34 -19.00
C TYR A 24 -18.94 5.70 -17.64
N GLN A 25 -20.07 5.03 -17.38
CA GLN A 25 -20.21 4.27 -16.15
C GLN A 25 -19.52 2.92 -16.26
N ARG A 26 -19.12 2.36 -15.11
CA ARG A 26 -18.50 1.03 -15.05
C ARG A 26 -19.42 -0.05 -15.63
N THR A 27 -18.82 -1.15 -16.10
CA THR A 27 -19.56 -2.35 -16.51
C THR A 27 -20.23 -3.04 -15.33
N TYR A 28 -21.09 -4.02 -15.60
CA TYR A 28 -21.73 -4.83 -14.59
C TYR A 28 -20.68 -5.61 -13.77
N SER A 29 -20.67 -5.41 -12.46
CA SER A 29 -19.59 -5.87 -11.58
C SER A 29 -20.08 -6.60 -10.33
N TRP A 30 -21.38 -6.89 -10.22
CA TRP A 30 -21.92 -7.67 -9.12
C TRP A 30 -21.51 -9.14 -9.24
N THR A 31 -20.75 -9.60 -8.25
CA THR A 31 -20.33 -11.00 -8.08
C THR A 31 -21.45 -11.87 -7.50
N GLU A 32 -21.26 -13.19 -7.52
CA GLU A 32 -22.22 -14.15 -6.94
C GLU A 32 -22.53 -13.89 -5.45
N LYS A 33 -21.59 -13.36 -4.66
CA LYS A 33 -21.85 -12.89 -3.29
C LYS A 33 -23.00 -11.87 -3.23
N HIS A 34 -22.97 -10.84 -4.07
CA HIS A 34 -24.02 -9.81 -4.13
C HIS A 34 -25.35 -10.39 -4.61
N LEU A 35 -25.30 -11.31 -5.58
CA LEU A 35 -26.49 -12.00 -6.10
C LEU A 35 -27.16 -12.87 -5.04
N LYS A 36 -26.37 -13.62 -4.26
CA LYS A 36 -26.85 -14.43 -3.13
C LYS A 36 -27.49 -13.58 -2.05
N GLN A 37 -26.88 -12.44 -1.72
CA GLN A 37 -27.45 -11.50 -0.74
C GLN A 37 -28.81 -11.00 -1.22
N LEU A 38 -28.88 -10.43 -2.44
CA LEU A 38 -30.16 -9.96 -3.00
C LEU A 38 -31.22 -11.06 -3.06
N TRP A 39 -30.82 -12.29 -3.43
CA TRP A 39 -31.75 -13.42 -3.48
C TRP A 39 -32.30 -13.78 -2.09
N ASN A 40 -31.44 -13.82 -1.07
CA ASN A 40 -31.87 -14.06 0.30
C ASN A 40 -32.83 -12.96 0.79
N ASP A 41 -32.54 -11.69 0.48
CA ASP A 41 -33.41 -10.56 0.80
C ASP A 41 -34.79 -10.71 0.12
N ILE A 42 -34.82 -11.14 -1.15
CA ILE A 42 -36.06 -11.43 -1.89
C ILE A 42 -36.85 -12.56 -1.23
N LEU A 43 -36.18 -13.66 -0.85
CA LEU A 43 -36.84 -14.81 -0.22
C LEU A 43 -37.42 -14.44 1.15
N GLU A 44 -36.68 -13.68 1.96
CA GLU A 44 -37.18 -13.19 3.24
C GLU A 44 -38.47 -12.36 3.05
N GLN A 45 -38.49 -11.47 2.06
CA GLN A 45 -39.68 -10.70 1.73
C GLN A 45 -40.83 -11.56 1.18
N ALA A 46 -40.55 -12.60 0.42
CA ALA A 46 -41.55 -13.54 -0.06
C ALA A 46 -42.18 -14.36 1.09
N LEU A 47 -41.38 -14.76 2.09
CA LEU A 47 -41.86 -15.43 3.31
C LEU A 47 -42.77 -14.52 4.15
N LEU A 48 -42.44 -13.23 4.24
CA LEU A 48 -43.29 -12.25 4.93
C LEU A 48 -44.64 -12.02 4.22
N LEU A 49 -44.68 -12.12 2.89
CA LEU A 49 -45.94 -12.09 2.14
C LEU A 49 -46.81 -13.30 2.46
N GLU A 50 -46.20 -14.48 2.65
CA GLU A 50 -46.91 -15.72 3.01
C GLU A 50 -47.47 -15.69 4.43
N SER A 51 -46.74 -15.12 5.39
CA SER A 51 -47.22 -15.02 6.79
C SER A 51 -48.38 -14.04 6.97
N GLY A 52 -48.67 -13.20 5.96
CA GLY A 52 -49.74 -12.20 5.99
C GLY A 52 -49.46 -11.02 6.91
N ASP A 53 -48.21 -10.85 7.36
CA ASP A 53 -47.81 -9.77 8.26
C ASP A 53 -47.75 -8.43 7.51
N ARG A 54 -48.87 -7.69 7.56
CA ARG A 54 -48.99 -6.36 6.97
C ARG A 54 -48.19 -5.28 7.71
N SER A 55 -47.61 -5.58 8.88
CA SER A 55 -46.76 -4.66 9.64
C SER A 55 -45.29 -4.74 9.23
N ALA A 56 -44.89 -5.79 8.51
CA ALA A 56 -43.52 -5.98 8.06
C ALA A 56 -43.11 -4.89 7.06
N SER A 57 -42.03 -4.16 7.35
CA SER A 57 -41.52 -3.09 6.49
C SER A 57 -40.98 -3.62 5.16
N THR A 58 -41.03 -2.80 4.12
CA THR A 58 -40.33 -3.04 2.85
C THR A 58 -38.81 -3.15 3.08
N HIS A 59 -38.13 -3.95 2.27
CA HIS A 59 -36.67 -4.05 2.31
C HIS A 59 -36.04 -2.92 1.49
N PHE A 60 -35.18 -2.13 2.13
CA PHE A 60 -34.52 -1.00 1.49
C PHE A 60 -33.27 -1.43 0.73
N LEU A 61 -33.27 -1.25 -0.59
CA LEU A 61 -32.16 -1.62 -1.48
C LEU A 61 -31.15 -0.48 -1.74
N GLY A 62 -31.40 0.72 -1.20
CA GLY A 62 -30.56 1.90 -1.46
C GLY A 62 -31.22 2.95 -2.36
N SER A 63 -30.42 3.88 -2.87
CA SER A 63 -30.86 5.01 -3.69
C SER A 63 -30.53 4.85 -5.17
N VAL A 64 -31.36 5.40 -6.05
CA VAL A 64 -31.10 5.52 -7.49
C VAL A 64 -31.07 7.00 -7.83
N VAL A 65 -30.03 7.45 -8.52
CA VAL A 65 -29.90 8.86 -8.94
C VAL A 65 -30.19 8.96 -10.43
N LEU A 66 -31.19 9.77 -10.77
CA LEU A 66 -31.68 9.97 -12.13
C LEU A 66 -31.49 11.41 -12.56
N ALA A 67 -30.99 11.60 -13.77
CA ALA A 67 -30.91 12.91 -14.41
C ALA A 67 -31.63 12.89 -15.77
N PRO A 68 -32.24 14.01 -16.21
CA PRO A 68 -32.83 14.08 -17.54
C PRO A 68 -31.74 13.92 -18.61
N SER A 69 -31.94 13.03 -19.57
CA SER A 69 -31.03 12.90 -20.72
C SER A 69 -31.03 14.17 -21.57
N PRO A 70 -29.91 14.56 -22.21
CA PRO A 70 -29.91 15.61 -23.23
C PRO A 70 -30.86 15.29 -24.40
N GLN A 71 -31.09 14.00 -24.68
CA GLN A 71 -31.94 13.49 -25.75
C GLN A 71 -33.39 13.22 -25.29
N ASN A 72 -33.84 13.92 -24.25
CA ASN A 72 -35.17 13.72 -23.68
C ASN A 72 -36.27 14.24 -24.64
N ASP A 73 -37.21 13.38 -25.01
CA ASP A 73 -38.40 13.74 -25.77
C ASP A 73 -39.61 13.86 -24.83
N ALA A 74 -40.50 14.83 -25.05
CA ALA A 74 -41.73 15.00 -24.28
C ALA A 74 -42.63 13.75 -24.32
N THR A 75 -42.58 12.99 -25.41
CA THR A 75 -43.39 11.76 -25.62
C THR A 75 -42.69 10.47 -25.19
N PHE A 76 -41.37 10.49 -24.99
CA PHE A 76 -40.58 9.34 -24.55
C PHE A 76 -39.44 9.78 -23.62
N PRO A 77 -39.72 9.91 -22.31
CA PRO A 77 -38.74 10.36 -21.37
C PRO A 77 -37.54 9.42 -21.26
N ARG A 78 -36.33 9.96 -21.37
CA ARG A 78 -35.06 9.28 -21.15
C ARG A 78 -34.38 9.84 -19.90
N TRP A 79 -34.07 8.95 -18.97
CA TRP A 79 -33.41 9.24 -17.70
C TRP A 79 -32.02 8.63 -17.69
N LEU A 80 -30.98 9.43 -17.48
CA LEU A 80 -29.63 8.93 -17.21
C LEU A 80 -29.57 8.37 -15.79
N VAL A 81 -29.13 7.12 -15.67
CA VAL A 81 -28.88 6.47 -14.37
C VAL A 81 -27.47 6.85 -13.93
N VAL A 82 -27.38 7.82 -13.02
CA VAL A 82 -26.10 8.35 -12.52
C VAL A 82 -25.55 7.47 -11.39
N ASP A 83 -26.45 6.91 -10.57
CA ASP A 83 -26.13 5.89 -9.57
C ASP A 83 -27.28 4.88 -9.44
N GLY A 84 -26.98 3.68 -8.95
CA GLY A 84 -27.93 2.57 -8.81
C GLY A 84 -28.00 1.63 -10.01
N GLN A 85 -27.11 1.79 -11.00
CA GLN A 85 -27.11 0.99 -12.24
C GLN A 85 -27.03 -0.52 -12.01
N GLN A 86 -26.23 -0.97 -11.03
CA GLN A 86 -26.00 -2.40 -10.79
C GLN A 86 -27.26 -3.05 -10.22
N ARG A 87 -27.96 -2.32 -9.34
CA ARG A 87 -29.23 -2.75 -8.73
C ARG A 87 -30.34 -2.83 -9.79
N LEU A 88 -30.53 -1.77 -10.58
CA LEU A 88 -31.54 -1.78 -11.65
C LEU A 88 -31.30 -2.89 -12.68
N THR A 89 -30.04 -3.10 -13.06
CA THR A 89 -29.66 -4.16 -14.01
C THR A 89 -29.97 -5.53 -13.43
N THR A 90 -29.58 -5.78 -12.18
CA THR A 90 -29.79 -7.09 -11.53
C THR A 90 -31.27 -7.41 -11.32
N LEU A 91 -32.07 -6.45 -10.86
CA LEU A 91 -33.52 -6.64 -10.67
C LEU A 91 -34.23 -6.89 -12.01
N SER A 92 -33.82 -6.19 -13.08
CA SER A 92 -34.33 -6.44 -14.43
C SER A 92 -33.98 -7.84 -14.92
N LEU A 93 -32.77 -8.34 -14.65
CA LEU A 93 -32.36 -9.71 -14.98
C LEU A 93 -33.12 -10.77 -14.17
N ALA A 94 -33.41 -10.50 -12.89
CA ALA A 94 -34.22 -11.38 -12.06
C ALA A 94 -35.66 -11.51 -12.62
N LEU A 95 -36.29 -10.40 -13.00
CA LEU A 95 -37.59 -10.42 -13.66
C LEU A 95 -37.56 -11.12 -15.03
N ALA A 96 -36.50 -10.92 -15.82
CA ALA A 96 -36.31 -11.66 -17.08
C ALA A 96 -36.22 -13.17 -16.84
N ALA A 97 -35.49 -13.59 -15.80
CA ALA A 97 -35.39 -15.01 -15.42
C ALA A 97 -36.74 -15.60 -14.99
N ILE A 98 -37.53 -14.86 -14.20
CA ILE A 98 -38.90 -15.24 -13.78
C ILE A 98 -39.82 -15.36 -15.00
N ARG A 99 -39.80 -14.37 -15.89
CA ARG A 99 -40.57 -14.35 -17.14
C ARG A 99 -40.27 -15.58 -18.01
N ASP A 100 -39.01 -15.94 -18.15
CA ASP A 100 -38.62 -17.15 -18.89
C ASP A 100 -38.96 -18.44 -18.14
N HIS A 101 -39.11 -18.39 -16.81
CA HIS A 101 -39.39 -19.57 -15.98
C HIS A 101 -40.87 -19.95 -16.05
N VAL A 102 -41.74 -18.94 -16.09
CA VAL A 102 -43.20 -19.12 -16.19
C VAL A 102 -43.73 -19.10 -17.62
N ALA A 103 -42.87 -18.92 -18.63
CA ALA A 103 -43.30 -18.74 -20.03
C ALA A 103 -44.15 -19.91 -20.58
N ASP A 104 -43.78 -21.15 -20.24
CA ASP A 104 -44.47 -22.35 -20.73
C ASP A 104 -45.73 -22.67 -19.90
N THR A 105 -45.75 -22.31 -18.62
CA THR A 105 -46.83 -22.66 -17.67
C THR A 105 -47.87 -21.55 -17.51
N ALA A 106 -47.46 -20.29 -17.62
CA ALA A 106 -48.28 -19.09 -17.47
C ALA A 106 -47.89 -18.01 -18.50
N PRO A 107 -48.13 -18.25 -19.81
CA PRO A 107 -47.68 -17.35 -20.89
C PRO A 107 -48.26 -15.93 -20.80
N VAL A 108 -49.46 -15.77 -20.25
CA VAL A 108 -50.08 -14.46 -20.02
C VAL A 108 -49.31 -13.65 -18.97
N GLU A 109 -48.84 -14.31 -17.90
CA GLU A 109 -48.04 -13.66 -16.86
C GLU A 109 -46.64 -13.33 -17.36
N ALA A 110 -46.02 -14.20 -18.16
CA ALA A 110 -44.75 -13.91 -18.82
C ALA A 110 -44.85 -12.66 -19.72
N GLN A 111 -45.93 -12.56 -20.51
CA GLN A 111 -46.20 -11.37 -21.32
C GLN A 111 -46.42 -10.12 -20.46
N ARG A 112 -47.11 -10.25 -19.31
CA ARG A 112 -47.31 -9.14 -18.37
C ARG A 112 -45.97 -8.61 -17.83
N ILE A 113 -45.07 -9.49 -17.39
CA ILE A 113 -43.75 -9.11 -16.86
C ILE A 113 -42.94 -8.35 -17.90
N ASP A 114 -42.95 -8.83 -19.15
CA ASP A 114 -42.28 -8.18 -20.28
C ASP A 114 -42.79 -6.74 -20.47
N GLU A 115 -44.10 -6.59 -20.66
CA GLU A 115 -44.72 -5.30 -21.01
C GLU A 115 -44.70 -4.29 -19.85
N GLN A 116 -44.80 -4.77 -18.60
CA GLN A 116 -44.81 -3.90 -17.43
C GLN A 116 -43.42 -3.42 -17.05
N TYR A 117 -42.39 -4.28 -17.11
CA TYR A 117 -41.12 -4.00 -16.44
C TYR A 117 -39.88 -4.02 -17.35
N LEU A 118 -39.88 -4.81 -18.42
CA LEU A 118 -38.67 -5.06 -19.20
C LEU A 118 -38.63 -4.28 -20.52
N ILE A 119 -39.77 -4.16 -21.21
CA ILE A 119 -39.83 -3.60 -22.56
C ILE A 119 -40.85 -2.46 -22.73
N ASN A 120 -40.53 -1.56 -23.64
CA ASN A 120 -41.45 -0.60 -24.26
C ASN A 120 -42.02 -1.24 -25.53
N LYS A 121 -43.15 -1.95 -25.40
CA LYS A 121 -43.77 -2.77 -26.47
C LYS A 121 -43.85 -2.09 -27.85
N TRP A 122 -44.16 -0.79 -27.87
CA TRP A 122 -44.40 -0.01 -29.10
C TRP A 122 -43.14 0.69 -29.65
N LYS A 123 -41.97 0.45 -29.06
CA LYS A 123 -40.68 1.00 -29.52
C LYS A 123 -39.86 -0.08 -30.21
N SER A 124 -38.91 0.34 -31.05
CA SER A 124 -38.00 -0.53 -31.80
C SER A 124 -36.53 -0.28 -31.40
N GLY A 125 -35.63 -1.17 -31.83
CA GLY A 125 -34.20 -1.03 -31.57
C GLY A 125 -33.87 -1.01 -30.07
N ALA A 126 -32.99 -0.09 -29.67
CA ALA A 126 -32.59 0.10 -28.27
C ALA A 126 -33.72 0.69 -27.41
N ASP A 127 -34.59 1.52 -27.99
CA ASP A 127 -35.73 2.14 -27.28
C ASP A 127 -36.76 1.11 -26.80
N ARG A 128 -36.74 -0.10 -27.35
CA ARG A 128 -37.58 -1.21 -26.88
C ARG A 128 -37.23 -1.64 -25.44
N LEU A 129 -36.01 -1.42 -24.97
CA LEU A 129 -35.62 -1.78 -23.60
C LEU A 129 -36.00 -0.67 -22.63
N ARG A 130 -36.63 -1.00 -21.48
CA ARG A 130 -36.88 -0.03 -20.41
C ARG A 130 -35.58 0.39 -19.71
N LEU A 131 -34.64 -0.54 -19.52
CA LEU A 131 -33.29 -0.26 -19.04
C LEU A 131 -32.28 -0.50 -20.17
N LEU A 132 -31.43 0.49 -20.42
CA LEU A 132 -30.37 0.43 -21.41
C LEU A 132 -29.02 0.52 -20.68
N PRO A 133 -28.36 -0.62 -20.38
CA PRO A 133 -27.06 -0.60 -19.71
C PRO A 133 -25.94 -0.08 -20.62
N THR A 134 -24.72 0.03 -20.06
CA THR A 134 -23.51 0.47 -20.78
C THR A 134 -23.22 -0.44 -21.99
N GLN A 135 -22.45 0.03 -22.97
CA GLN A 135 -22.23 -0.66 -24.25
C GLN A 135 -21.74 -2.09 -24.08
N ALA A 136 -20.79 -2.31 -23.18
CA ALA A 136 -20.18 -3.62 -22.95
C ALA A 136 -21.22 -4.67 -22.51
N ASP A 137 -22.23 -4.25 -21.75
CA ASP A 137 -23.27 -5.14 -21.21
C ASP A 137 -24.52 -5.20 -22.10
N ARG A 138 -24.71 -4.20 -22.99
CA ARG A 138 -25.95 -3.97 -23.74
C ARG A 138 -26.35 -5.16 -24.59
N ALA A 139 -25.40 -5.78 -25.31
CA ALA A 139 -25.71 -6.88 -26.23
C ALA A 139 -26.28 -8.09 -25.48
N GLN A 140 -25.64 -8.49 -24.38
CA GLN A 140 -26.07 -9.65 -23.59
C GLN A 140 -27.30 -9.35 -22.75
N PHE A 141 -27.39 -8.16 -22.16
CA PHE A 141 -28.59 -7.73 -21.45
C PHE A 141 -29.81 -7.73 -22.38
N ALA A 142 -29.69 -7.14 -23.57
CA ALA A 142 -30.75 -7.12 -24.56
C ALA A 142 -31.15 -8.53 -25.00
N ALA A 143 -30.20 -9.45 -25.09
CA ALA A 143 -30.48 -10.83 -25.45
C ALA A 143 -31.31 -11.54 -24.39
N HIS A 144 -30.92 -11.46 -23.11
CA HIS A 144 -31.70 -12.03 -21.99
C HIS A 144 -33.06 -11.36 -21.81
N VAL A 145 -33.19 -10.06 -22.08
CA VAL A 145 -34.51 -9.39 -22.03
C VAL A 145 -35.42 -9.84 -23.19
N ARG A 146 -34.88 -10.23 -24.35
CA ARG A 146 -35.69 -10.69 -25.50
C ARG A 146 -36.18 -12.14 -25.36
N GLY A 147 -35.57 -12.94 -24.50
CA GLY A 147 -35.96 -14.33 -24.23
C GLY A 147 -34.75 -15.23 -23.92
N PRO A 148 -34.99 -16.53 -23.65
CA PRO A 148 -33.94 -17.43 -23.24
C PRO A 148 -33.04 -17.79 -24.43
N LEU A 149 -31.74 -17.56 -24.29
CA LEU A 149 -30.74 -17.96 -25.29
C LEU A 149 -30.35 -19.42 -25.12
N THR A 150 -30.52 -20.23 -26.17
CA THR A 150 -29.85 -21.53 -26.30
C THR A 150 -28.47 -21.32 -26.92
N GLY A 151 -27.41 -21.34 -26.10
CA GLY A 151 -26.04 -21.52 -26.59
C GLY A 151 -25.16 -20.26 -26.76
N GLN A 152 -25.12 -19.35 -25.80
CA GLN A 152 -23.97 -18.42 -25.68
C GLN A 152 -22.99 -18.91 -24.60
N GLY A 153 -21.70 -18.81 -24.91
CA GLY A 153 -20.61 -19.25 -24.03
C GLY A 153 -20.52 -18.44 -22.73
N PRO A 154 -19.94 -19.03 -21.67
CA PRO A 154 -19.70 -18.34 -20.40
C PRO A 154 -18.70 -17.18 -20.62
N GLY A 155 -18.95 -16.00 -20.05
CA GLY A 155 -17.95 -14.93 -20.15
C GLY A 155 -18.27 -13.55 -19.59
N SER A 156 -19.52 -13.21 -19.22
CA SER A 156 -19.83 -11.89 -18.66
C SER A 156 -20.59 -11.93 -17.35
N GLY A 157 -20.47 -10.84 -16.57
CA GLY A 157 -21.23 -10.68 -15.33
C GLY A 157 -22.74 -10.70 -15.53
N ILE A 158 -23.24 -10.16 -16.66
CA ILE A 158 -24.67 -10.19 -17.01
C ILE A 158 -25.18 -11.63 -17.20
N ALA A 159 -24.44 -12.44 -17.97
CA ALA A 159 -24.80 -13.83 -18.22
C ALA A 159 -24.76 -14.66 -16.92
N THR A 160 -23.75 -14.44 -16.08
CA THR A 160 -23.63 -15.07 -14.77
C THR A 160 -24.79 -14.70 -13.85
N ALA A 161 -25.20 -13.43 -13.82
CA ALA A 161 -26.33 -12.98 -13.01
C ALA A 161 -27.66 -13.59 -13.46
N TYR A 162 -27.94 -13.59 -14.76
CA TYR A 162 -29.14 -14.23 -15.30
C TYR A 162 -29.16 -15.74 -15.01
N ALA A 163 -28.05 -16.44 -15.27
CA ALA A 163 -27.92 -17.88 -15.01
C ALA A 163 -28.11 -18.22 -13.52
N PHE A 164 -27.61 -17.36 -12.63
CA PHE A 164 -27.81 -17.50 -11.19
C PHE A 164 -29.30 -17.50 -10.82
N PHE A 165 -30.07 -16.50 -11.28
CA PHE A 165 -31.51 -16.44 -10.98
C PHE A 165 -32.29 -17.59 -11.61
N ARG A 166 -31.93 -18.01 -12.83
CA ARG A 166 -32.53 -19.20 -13.45
C ARG A 166 -32.32 -20.46 -12.61
N ARG A 167 -31.10 -20.68 -12.11
CA ARG A 167 -30.81 -21.82 -11.22
C ARG A 167 -31.63 -21.72 -9.93
N LYS A 168 -31.71 -20.54 -9.33
CA LYS A 168 -32.48 -20.31 -8.10
C LYS A 168 -33.99 -20.50 -8.26
N LEU A 169 -34.56 -20.14 -9.40
CA LEU A 169 -35.97 -20.38 -9.70
C LEU A 169 -36.27 -21.87 -9.92
N VAL A 170 -35.35 -22.62 -10.53
CA VAL A 170 -35.47 -24.09 -10.62
C VAL A 170 -35.37 -24.74 -9.24
N GLU A 171 -34.47 -24.28 -8.37
CA GLU A 171 -34.41 -24.72 -6.96
C GLU A 171 -35.70 -24.37 -6.19
N ALA A 172 -36.30 -23.22 -6.48
CA ALA A 172 -37.56 -22.77 -5.86
C ALA A 172 -38.77 -23.63 -6.28
N ASP A 173 -38.73 -24.25 -7.46
CA ASP A 173 -39.75 -25.18 -7.97
C ASP A 173 -39.57 -26.63 -7.47
N ASP A 174 -38.65 -26.89 -6.54
CA ASP A 174 -38.41 -28.23 -6.00
C ASP A 174 -39.72 -28.81 -5.43
N PRO A 175 -40.24 -29.95 -5.95
CA PRO A 175 -41.44 -30.58 -5.44
C PRO A 175 -41.37 -30.95 -3.94
N ALA A 176 -40.18 -31.10 -3.38
CA ALA A 176 -39.98 -31.36 -1.95
C ALA A 176 -40.13 -30.12 -1.07
N ALA A 177 -39.97 -28.91 -1.63
CA ALA A 177 -40.07 -27.63 -0.93
C ALA A 177 -40.53 -26.50 -1.88
N PRO A 178 -41.75 -26.58 -2.43
CA PRO A 178 -42.21 -25.68 -3.47
C PRO A 178 -42.36 -24.26 -2.93
N GLN A 179 -41.67 -23.31 -3.55
CA GLN A 179 -41.87 -21.89 -3.34
C GLN A 179 -42.76 -21.32 -4.44
N ASP A 180 -43.60 -20.36 -4.09
CA ASP A 180 -44.47 -19.69 -5.05
C ASP A 180 -43.67 -18.64 -5.84
N VAL A 181 -43.33 -18.97 -7.09
CA VAL A 181 -42.60 -18.07 -8.01
C VAL A 181 -43.31 -16.72 -8.18
N PHE A 182 -44.65 -16.68 -8.10
CA PHE A 182 -45.39 -15.41 -8.17
C PHE A 182 -45.22 -14.57 -6.91
N ARG A 183 -44.99 -15.19 -5.74
CA ARG A 183 -44.61 -14.45 -4.52
C ARG A 183 -43.19 -13.91 -4.60
N ILE A 184 -42.28 -14.62 -5.26
CA ILE A 184 -40.92 -14.13 -5.52
C ILE A 184 -40.98 -12.90 -6.45
N GLU A 185 -41.80 -12.95 -7.51
CA GLU A 185 -42.07 -11.77 -8.35
C GLU A 185 -42.68 -10.63 -7.51
N GLN A 186 -43.71 -10.94 -6.72
CA GLN A 186 -44.38 -9.96 -5.87
C GLN A 186 -43.45 -9.33 -4.84
N ALA A 187 -42.50 -10.08 -4.29
CA ALA A 187 -41.48 -9.56 -3.40
C ALA A 187 -40.61 -8.53 -4.13
N ILE A 188 -40.14 -8.84 -5.34
CA ILE A 188 -39.36 -7.91 -6.17
C ILE A 188 -40.16 -6.66 -6.51
N THR A 189 -41.43 -6.80 -6.86
CA THR A 189 -42.24 -5.67 -7.36
C THR A 189 -42.83 -4.82 -6.25
N SER A 190 -43.12 -5.40 -5.08
CA SER A 190 -43.97 -4.75 -4.07
C SER A 190 -43.34 -4.66 -2.68
N ARG A 191 -42.19 -5.29 -2.45
CA ARG A 191 -41.52 -5.31 -1.14
C ARG A 191 -40.10 -4.73 -1.15
N LEU A 192 -39.52 -4.50 -2.32
CA LEU A 192 -38.20 -3.87 -2.46
C LEU A 192 -38.34 -2.37 -2.71
N ALA A 193 -37.98 -1.58 -1.70
CA ALA A 193 -38.02 -0.12 -1.71
C ALA A 193 -36.67 0.48 -2.13
N LEU A 194 -36.74 1.56 -2.91
CA LEU A 194 -35.62 2.36 -3.38
C LEU A 194 -35.92 3.84 -3.07
N VAL A 195 -34.88 4.64 -2.86
CA VAL A 195 -35.03 6.10 -2.86
C VAL A 195 -34.63 6.62 -4.23
N ALA A 196 -35.61 7.04 -5.04
CA ALA A 196 -35.37 7.67 -6.32
C ALA A 196 -35.09 9.16 -6.12
N VAL A 197 -33.86 9.56 -6.45
CA VAL A 197 -33.40 10.95 -6.45
C VAL A 197 -33.41 11.45 -7.88
N THR A 198 -34.35 12.33 -8.22
CA THR A 198 -34.47 12.91 -9.56
C THR A 198 -33.93 14.34 -9.56
N ALA A 199 -32.92 14.58 -10.38
CA ALA A 199 -32.38 15.90 -10.62
C ALA A 199 -33.22 16.69 -11.64
N GLU A 200 -33.40 17.98 -11.40
CA GLU A 200 -34.11 18.91 -12.27
C GLU A 200 -33.17 19.56 -13.30
N ARG A 201 -33.73 20.18 -14.35
CA ARG A 201 -32.97 20.94 -15.37
C ARG A 201 -32.38 22.21 -14.72
N GLY A 202 -31.21 22.08 -14.10
CA GLY A 202 -30.53 23.14 -13.36
C GLY A 202 -29.84 22.64 -12.09
N ASP A 203 -30.23 21.47 -11.59
CA ASP A 203 -29.56 20.85 -10.45
C ASP A 203 -28.12 20.47 -10.81
N ASN A 204 -27.21 20.67 -9.86
CA ASN A 204 -25.85 20.17 -9.99
C ASN A 204 -25.83 18.67 -9.67
N VAL A 205 -26.12 17.86 -10.69
CA VAL A 205 -26.16 16.39 -10.62
C VAL A 205 -24.86 15.81 -10.03
N HIS A 206 -23.71 16.48 -10.23
CA HIS A 206 -22.43 16.04 -9.68
C HIS A 206 -22.39 16.13 -8.16
N ARG A 207 -22.84 17.25 -7.57
CA ARG A 207 -22.91 17.40 -6.11
C ARG A 207 -23.86 16.39 -5.48
N ILE A 208 -24.96 16.09 -6.18
CA ILE A 208 -25.91 15.06 -5.74
C ILE A 208 -25.21 13.69 -5.72
N PHE A 209 -24.51 13.34 -6.79
CA PHE A 209 -23.73 12.10 -6.90
C PHE A 209 -22.63 11.99 -5.84
N GLU A 210 -21.87 13.07 -5.61
CA GLU A 210 -20.80 13.10 -4.61
C GLU A 210 -21.33 12.90 -3.19
N SER A 211 -22.42 13.60 -2.85
CA SER A 211 -23.03 13.49 -1.51
C SER A 211 -23.55 12.08 -1.21
N LEU A 212 -24.04 11.36 -2.24
CA LEU A 212 -24.63 10.03 -2.10
C LEU A 212 -23.59 8.89 -2.15
N ASN A 213 -22.46 9.06 -2.84
CA ASN A 213 -21.41 8.04 -2.88
C ASN A 213 -20.62 7.89 -1.57
N ASN A 214 -20.80 8.80 -0.61
CA ASN A 214 -20.08 8.78 0.65
C ASN A 214 -20.57 7.67 1.63
N THR A 215 -21.65 6.95 1.29
CA THR A 215 -22.30 5.95 2.16
C THR A 215 -22.28 4.51 1.61
N GLY A 216 -21.55 4.23 0.51
CA GLY A 216 -21.47 2.91 -0.14
C GLY A 216 -20.05 2.45 -0.51
N LEU A 217 -19.94 1.48 -1.44
CA LEU A 217 -18.66 1.07 -2.05
C LEU A 217 -18.02 2.30 -2.71
N LYS A 218 -16.93 2.79 -2.12
CA LYS A 218 -16.25 4.01 -2.55
C LYS A 218 -15.74 3.85 -3.98
N LEU A 219 -16.09 4.82 -4.83
CA LEU A 219 -15.52 4.95 -6.16
C LEU A 219 -14.06 5.39 -6.06
N SER A 220 -13.23 4.97 -7.01
CA SER A 220 -11.86 5.46 -7.13
C SER A 220 -11.84 6.95 -7.50
N GLN A 221 -10.69 7.63 -7.32
CA GLN A 221 -10.56 9.02 -7.75
C GLN A 221 -10.71 9.15 -9.27
N ALA A 222 -10.21 8.15 -10.01
CA ALA A 222 -10.39 8.07 -11.46
C ALA A 222 -11.86 7.90 -11.87
N ASP A 223 -12.64 7.08 -11.16
CA ASP A 223 -14.08 6.91 -11.44
C ASP A 223 -14.85 8.21 -11.20
N LEU A 224 -14.58 8.90 -10.08
CA LEU A 224 -15.19 10.19 -9.76
C LEU A 224 -14.87 11.23 -10.84
N LEU A 225 -13.59 11.32 -11.22
CA LEU A 225 -13.15 12.25 -12.25
C LEU A 225 -13.75 11.92 -13.62
N ARG A 226 -13.73 10.64 -14.05
CA ARG A 226 -14.38 10.19 -15.29
C ARG A 226 -15.84 10.63 -15.33
N ASN A 227 -16.59 10.33 -14.27
CA ASN A 227 -18.01 10.67 -14.20
C ASN A 227 -18.21 12.18 -14.31
N TYR A 228 -17.40 12.97 -13.62
CA TYR A 228 -17.43 14.43 -13.74
C TYR A 228 -17.15 14.92 -15.17
N LEU A 229 -16.08 14.44 -15.81
CA LEU A 229 -15.72 14.88 -17.17
C LEU A 229 -16.86 14.64 -18.15
N PHE A 230 -17.43 13.42 -18.15
CA PHE A 230 -18.46 13.07 -19.13
C PHE A 230 -19.84 13.66 -18.84
N MET A 231 -20.18 13.90 -17.58
CA MET A 231 -21.39 14.66 -17.24
C MET A 231 -21.32 16.11 -17.71
N ARG A 232 -20.11 16.67 -17.88
CA ARG A 232 -19.90 17.99 -18.49
C ARG A 232 -19.87 17.96 -20.01
N LEU A 233 -19.63 16.81 -20.64
CA LEU A 233 -19.69 16.60 -22.10
C LEU A 233 -21.11 16.25 -22.57
N ARG A 234 -22.03 17.22 -22.55
CA ARG A 234 -23.46 17.00 -22.85
C ARG A 234 -23.72 16.63 -24.30
N THR A 235 -22.98 17.24 -25.22
CA THR A 235 -23.17 17.03 -26.67
C THR A 235 -22.07 16.17 -27.30
N ARG A 236 -20.85 16.22 -26.75
CA ARG A 236 -19.67 15.53 -27.29
C ARG A 236 -19.34 14.22 -26.60
N GLY A 237 -20.04 13.85 -25.53
CA GLY A 237 -19.69 12.72 -24.65
C GLY A 237 -19.50 11.39 -25.37
N GLU A 238 -20.40 11.04 -26.31
CA GLU A 238 -20.31 9.78 -27.07
C GLU A 238 -19.09 9.76 -27.99
N HIS A 239 -18.88 10.82 -28.78
CA HIS A 239 -17.70 10.94 -29.64
C HIS A 239 -16.39 10.89 -28.86
N VAL A 240 -16.28 11.63 -27.76
CA VAL A 240 -15.09 11.67 -26.91
C VAL A 240 -14.83 10.32 -26.26
N TYR A 241 -15.90 9.64 -25.85
CA TYR A 241 -15.80 8.31 -25.26
C TYR A 241 -15.22 7.31 -26.26
N GLU A 242 -15.84 7.18 -27.43
CA GLU A 242 -15.43 6.19 -28.44
C GLU A 242 -14.05 6.49 -29.03
N THR A 243 -13.71 7.76 -29.23
CA THR A 243 -12.49 8.15 -29.94
C THR A 243 -11.26 8.14 -29.03
N TYR A 244 -11.39 8.52 -27.76
CA TYR A 244 -10.25 8.77 -26.88
C TYR A 244 -10.31 7.98 -25.57
N TRP A 245 -11.47 7.94 -24.91
CA TRP A 245 -11.55 7.33 -23.57
C TRP A 245 -11.56 5.81 -23.61
N LEU A 246 -12.32 5.20 -24.52
CA LEU A 246 -12.40 3.75 -24.63
C LEU A 246 -11.02 3.14 -24.99
N PRO A 247 -10.29 3.63 -26.00
CA PRO A 247 -8.92 3.17 -26.25
C PRO A 247 -7.99 3.36 -25.05
N LEU A 248 -8.13 4.48 -24.32
CA LEU A 248 -7.38 4.74 -23.10
C LEU A 248 -7.69 3.68 -22.02
N GLN A 249 -8.97 3.37 -21.80
CA GLN A 249 -9.45 2.39 -20.82
C GLN A 249 -9.06 0.96 -21.18
N ASP A 250 -9.05 0.62 -22.46
CA ASP A 250 -8.61 -0.71 -22.94
C ASP A 250 -7.09 -0.87 -22.82
N SER A 251 -6.35 0.26 -22.81
CA SER A 251 -4.89 0.27 -22.78
C SER A 251 -4.26 0.25 -21.38
N LEU A 252 -5.00 0.64 -20.34
CA LEU A 252 -4.52 0.84 -18.97
C LEU A 252 -5.55 0.35 -17.94
N GLY A 253 -5.09 -0.30 -16.87
CA GLY A 253 -5.94 -0.66 -15.73
C GLY A 253 -6.44 0.57 -14.95
N ASN A 254 -7.43 0.39 -14.07
CA ASN A 254 -8.01 1.51 -13.31
C ASN A 254 -6.99 2.28 -12.45
N ASP A 255 -6.09 1.59 -11.77
CA ASP A 255 -5.05 2.22 -10.95
C ASP A 255 -4.02 2.98 -11.79
N GLU A 256 -3.73 2.47 -12.98
CA GLU A 256 -2.82 3.08 -13.96
C GLU A 256 -3.46 4.33 -14.58
N LEU A 257 -4.76 4.30 -14.87
CA LEU A 257 -5.53 5.46 -15.30
C LEU A 257 -5.53 6.55 -14.23
N GLU A 258 -5.76 6.19 -12.96
CA GLU A 258 -5.68 7.14 -11.85
C GLU A 258 -4.27 7.76 -11.75
N GLN A 259 -3.23 6.93 -11.87
CA GLN A 259 -1.86 7.41 -11.84
C GLN A 259 -1.55 8.34 -13.02
N LEU A 260 -2.02 8.05 -14.23
CA LEU A 260 -1.86 8.91 -15.40
C LEU A 260 -2.58 10.26 -15.21
N MET A 261 -3.80 10.27 -14.69
CA MET A 261 -4.54 11.50 -14.39
C MET A 261 -3.85 12.35 -13.33
N TRP A 262 -3.28 11.70 -12.30
CA TRP A 262 -2.45 12.40 -11.32
C TRP A 262 -1.15 12.95 -11.93
N LEU A 263 -0.46 12.17 -12.77
CA LEU A 263 0.74 12.62 -13.48
C LEU A 263 0.44 13.83 -14.38
N GLN A 264 -0.73 13.86 -15.02
CA GLN A 264 -1.17 14.99 -15.83
C GLN A 264 -1.26 16.29 -15.01
N LEU A 265 -1.83 16.25 -13.79
CA LEU A 265 -1.88 17.42 -12.91
C LEU A 265 -0.48 17.92 -12.53
N VAL A 266 0.41 17.00 -12.18
CA VAL A 266 1.80 17.33 -11.82
C VAL A 266 2.53 17.97 -13.01
N LEU A 267 2.36 17.39 -14.20
CA LEU A 267 2.97 17.92 -15.43
C LEU A 267 2.40 19.28 -15.84
N ASP A 268 1.17 19.58 -15.44
CA ASP A 268 0.52 20.88 -15.65
C ASP A 268 0.87 21.92 -14.57
N GLY A 269 1.72 21.56 -13.60
CA GLY A 269 2.31 22.49 -12.63
C GLY A 269 1.79 22.37 -11.19
N ASP A 270 0.89 21.43 -10.89
CA ASP A 270 0.46 21.18 -9.51
C ASP A 270 1.38 20.15 -8.83
N ASP A 271 2.56 20.62 -8.38
CA ASP A 271 3.60 19.77 -7.79
C ASP A 271 3.34 19.34 -6.33
N ARG A 272 2.18 19.71 -5.76
CA ARG A 272 1.79 19.38 -4.37
C ARG A 272 0.55 18.50 -4.29
N VAL A 273 -0.11 18.21 -5.40
CA VAL A 273 -1.32 17.40 -5.41
C VAL A 273 -1.05 15.98 -4.94
N ARG A 274 -1.80 15.53 -3.94
CA ARG A 274 -1.79 14.13 -3.50
C ARG A 274 -2.77 13.33 -4.36
N ARG A 275 -2.46 12.06 -4.61
CA ARG A 275 -3.34 11.16 -5.41
C ARG A 275 -4.77 11.10 -4.89
N GLN A 276 -4.96 11.07 -3.57
CA GLN A 276 -6.29 11.05 -2.93
C GLN A 276 -7.11 12.34 -3.15
N ASP A 277 -6.45 13.44 -3.53
CA ASP A 277 -7.08 14.74 -3.78
C ASP A 277 -7.25 15.02 -5.28
N LEU A 278 -6.95 14.04 -6.15
CA LEU A 278 -6.95 14.15 -7.62
C LEU A 278 -8.28 14.71 -8.16
N TYR A 279 -9.40 14.12 -7.76
CA TYR A 279 -10.72 14.55 -8.23
C TYR A 279 -11.00 16.02 -7.86
N ALA A 280 -10.82 16.37 -6.58
CA ALA A 280 -11.10 17.71 -6.07
C ALA A 280 -10.15 18.78 -6.66
N ALA A 281 -8.89 18.44 -6.94
CA ALA A 281 -7.94 19.32 -7.60
C ALA A 281 -8.35 19.57 -9.06
N GLN A 282 -8.65 18.51 -9.81
CA GLN A 282 -9.01 18.61 -11.22
C GLN A 282 -10.36 19.31 -11.42
N GLN A 283 -11.35 19.04 -10.56
CA GLN A 283 -12.64 19.73 -10.57
C GLN A 283 -12.47 21.23 -10.38
N ARG A 284 -11.76 21.66 -9.33
CA ARG A 284 -11.50 23.09 -9.07
C ARG A 284 -10.85 23.76 -10.28
N ARG A 285 -9.85 23.13 -10.88
CA ARG A 285 -9.17 23.65 -12.07
C ARG A 285 -10.11 23.87 -13.26
N PHE A 286 -11.05 22.96 -13.50
CA PHE A 286 -12.04 23.12 -14.58
C PHE A 286 -13.13 24.16 -14.26
N GLU A 287 -13.51 24.30 -12.99
CA GLU A 287 -14.47 25.29 -12.53
C GLU A 287 -13.88 26.71 -12.57
N ASP A 288 -12.67 26.91 -12.04
CA ASP A 288 -11.96 28.19 -12.01
C ASP A 288 -11.66 28.71 -13.43
N ALA A 289 -11.34 27.79 -14.36
CA ALA A 289 -11.11 28.13 -15.76
C ALA A 289 -12.40 28.38 -16.57
N GLY A 290 -13.59 28.13 -15.99
CA GLY A 290 -14.86 28.20 -16.72
C GLY A 290 -14.93 27.24 -17.92
N ALA A 291 -14.22 26.11 -17.85
CA ALA A 291 -13.98 25.20 -18.99
C ALA A 291 -15.29 24.69 -19.62
N GLY A 292 -15.44 24.77 -20.93
CA GLY A 292 -16.55 24.18 -21.68
C GLY A 292 -16.28 22.75 -22.15
N GLU A 293 -17.11 22.24 -23.06
CA GLU A 293 -16.94 20.89 -23.62
C GLU A 293 -15.63 20.76 -24.43
N GLU A 294 -15.19 21.84 -25.08
CA GLU A 294 -13.95 21.86 -25.87
C GLU A 294 -12.70 21.67 -25.00
N GLU A 295 -12.63 22.36 -23.87
CA GLU A 295 -11.52 22.25 -22.93
C GLU A 295 -11.45 20.86 -22.28
N ILE A 296 -12.60 20.28 -21.97
CA ILE A 296 -12.69 18.92 -21.38
C ILE A 296 -12.27 17.87 -22.41
N GLU A 297 -12.74 17.97 -23.65
CA GLU A 297 -12.28 17.08 -24.72
C GLU A 297 -10.77 17.21 -24.94
N ARG A 298 -10.24 18.43 -24.96
CA ARG A 298 -8.80 18.67 -25.10
C ARG A 298 -8.00 17.99 -23.98
N TYR A 299 -8.50 18.02 -22.75
CA TYR A 299 -7.90 17.31 -21.62
C TYR A 299 -7.92 15.78 -21.82
N ILE A 300 -9.06 15.20 -22.20
CA ILE A 300 -9.16 13.75 -22.43
C ILE A 300 -8.26 13.32 -23.60
N ARG A 301 -8.19 14.12 -24.67
CA ARG A 301 -7.28 13.87 -25.79
C ARG A 301 -5.81 13.91 -25.35
N GLU A 302 -5.45 14.81 -24.44
CA GLU A 302 -4.11 14.88 -23.85
C GLU A 302 -3.79 13.63 -23.03
N LEU A 303 -4.73 13.17 -22.19
CA LEU A 303 -4.59 11.91 -21.44
C LEU A 303 -4.40 10.72 -22.40
N HIS A 304 -5.21 10.64 -23.45
CA HIS A 304 -5.08 9.59 -24.46
C HIS A 304 -3.72 9.64 -25.20
N ARG A 305 -3.18 10.83 -25.50
CA ARG A 305 -1.82 10.92 -26.07
C ARG A 305 -0.77 10.40 -25.08
N ARG A 306 -0.85 10.83 -23.82
CA ARG A 306 0.13 10.51 -22.79
C ARG A 306 0.08 9.08 -22.30
N SER A 307 -1.03 8.36 -22.50
CA SER A 307 -1.11 6.94 -22.15
C SER A 307 -0.05 6.12 -22.89
N ALA A 308 0.28 6.46 -24.13
CA ALA A 308 1.34 5.80 -24.89
C ALA A 308 2.71 5.97 -24.22
N HIS A 309 3.02 7.17 -23.70
CA HIS A 309 4.27 7.41 -22.95
C HIS A 309 4.26 6.66 -21.63
N PHE A 310 3.13 6.70 -20.92
CA PHE A 310 3.00 6.02 -19.63
C PHE A 310 3.12 4.50 -19.75
N ARG A 311 2.54 3.90 -20.80
CA ARG A 311 2.74 2.49 -21.13
C ARG A 311 4.20 2.14 -21.35
N ARG A 312 4.99 2.98 -22.04
CA ARG A 312 6.44 2.74 -22.20
C ARG A 312 7.19 2.79 -20.87
N LEU A 313 6.69 3.54 -19.88
CA LEU A 313 7.27 3.52 -18.52
C LEU A 313 6.93 2.22 -17.78
N LEU A 314 5.69 1.74 -17.88
CA LEU A 314 5.24 0.50 -17.24
C LEU A 314 5.76 -0.76 -17.95
N HIS A 315 5.92 -0.68 -19.26
CA HIS A 315 6.37 -1.75 -20.15
C HIS A 315 7.48 -1.23 -21.07
N PRO A 316 8.72 -1.09 -20.56
CA PRO A 316 9.86 -0.60 -21.35
C PRO A 316 10.09 -1.36 -22.66
N GLY A 317 9.66 -2.62 -22.77
CA GLY A 317 9.71 -3.41 -24.00
C GLY A 317 8.99 -2.78 -25.20
N GLU A 318 8.02 -1.88 -24.95
CA GLU A 318 7.29 -1.14 -26.00
C GLU A 318 8.05 0.09 -26.53
N GLU A 319 9.15 0.50 -25.88
CA GLU A 319 9.96 1.62 -26.35
C GLU A 319 10.77 1.20 -27.59
N PRO A 320 10.60 1.88 -28.74
CA PRO A 320 11.27 1.50 -29.99
C PRO A 320 12.78 1.67 -29.94
N ASP A 321 13.28 2.74 -29.33
CA ASP A 321 14.71 3.03 -29.31
C ASP A 321 15.45 2.14 -28.29
N PRO A 322 16.49 1.38 -28.70
CA PRO A 322 17.19 0.47 -27.80
C PRO A 322 17.87 1.15 -26.60
N ALA A 323 18.41 2.36 -26.77
CA ALA A 323 19.12 3.06 -25.70
C ALA A 323 18.13 3.60 -24.65
N VAL A 324 17.02 4.19 -25.10
CA VAL A 324 15.94 4.64 -24.22
C VAL A 324 15.29 3.45 -23.52
N ARG A 325 14.98 2.37 -24.27
CA ARG A 325 14.43 1.13 -23.72
C ARG A 325 15.30 0.57 -22.61
N ALA A 326 16.60 0.44 -22.85
CA ALA A 326 17.53 -0.07 -21.84
C ALA A 326 17.54 0.81 -20.57
N ALA A 327 17.48 2.14 -20.72
CA ALA A 327 17.42 3.04 -19.57
C ALA A 327 16.10 2.94 -18.79
N LEU A 328 14.96 2.83 -19.49
CA LEU A 328 13.66 2.60 -18.86
C LEU A 328 13.58 1.25 -18.16
N SER A 329 14.09 0.17 -18.78
CA SER A 329 14.17 -1.15 -18.16
C SER A 329 14.97 -1.14 -16.86
N ARG A 330 16.06 -0.37 -16.78
CA ARG A 330 16.82 -0.24 -15.52
C ARG A 330 16.06 0.50 -14.43
N LEU A 331 15.32 1.56 -14.80
CA LEU A 331 14.49 2.31 -13.86
C LEU A 331 13.27 1.51 -13.39
N GLU A 332 12.70 0.68 -14.26
CA GLU A 332 11.64 -0.28 -13.94
C GLU A 332 12.15 -1.37 -12.98
N ALA A 333 13.29 -1.99 -13.29
CA ALA A 333 13.93 -2.99 -12.41
C ALA A 333 14.34 -2.39 -11.04
N TRP A 334 14.68 -1.10 -11.00
CA TRP A 334 14.91 -0.36 -9.75
C TRP A 334 13.63 -0.07 -8.96
N GLN A 335 12.45 -0.20 -9.59
CA GLN A 335 11.13 0.20 -9.11
C GLN A 335 11.04 1.72 -8.83
N ALA A 336 11.55 2.52 -9.76
CA ALA A 336 11.67 3.97 -9.63
C ALA A 336 10.37 4.75 -9.91
N ALA A 337 9.20 4.27 -9.49
CA ALA A 337 7.90 4.89 -9.80
C ALA A 337 7.80 6.37 -9.37
N VAL A 338 8.54 6.76 -8.32
CA VAL A 338 8.65 8.15 -7.84
C VAL A 338 9.20 9.11 -8.90
N THR A 339 9.90 8.61 -9.92
CA THR A 339 10.51 9.39 -10.99
C THR A 339 9.58 9.64 -12.17
N HIS A 340 8.42 8.97 -12.24
CA HIS A 340 7.48 9.05 -13.36
C HIS A 340 7.14 10.48 -13.80
N PRO A 341 6.96 11.50 -12.93
CA PRO A 341 6.75 12.87 -13.39
C PRO A 341 7.87 13.39 -14.30
N ALA A 342 9.14 13.12 -13.95
CA ALA A 342 10.27 13.51 -14.79
C ALA A 342 10.37 12.65 -16.05
N LEU A 343 10.14 11.34 -15.96
CA LEU A 343 10.23 10.45 -17.13
C LEU A 343 9.14 10.77 -18.17
N MET A 344 7.91 11.01 -17.72
CA MET A 344 6.80 11.44 -18.57
C MET A 344 7.11 12.75 -19.29
N LEU A 345 7.69 13.72 -18.57
CA LEU A 345 8.12 14.99 -19.17
C LEU A 345 9.17 14.75 -20.26
N LEU A 346 10.17 13.90 -20.02
CA LEU A 346 11.21 13.62 -21.01
C LEU A 346 10.64 12.97 -22.28
N LEU A 347 9.74 11.99 -22.13
CA LEU A 347 9.09 11.35 -23.28
C LEU A 347 8.20 12.32 -24.06
N ASP A 348 7.46 13.19 -23.37
CA ASP A 348 6.63 14.24 -23.98
C ASP A 348 7.49 15.27 -24.74
N ARG A 349 8.66 15.66 -24.19
CA ARG A 349 9.61 16.56 -24.84
C ARG A 349 10.28 15.93 -26.06
N ARG A 350 10.60 14.63 -25.99
CA ARG A 350 11.09 13.85 -27.13
C ARG A 350 10.05 13.76 -28.25
N GLU A 351 8.80 13.50 -27.92
CA GLU A 351 7.69 13.48 -28.90
C GLU A 351 7.56 14.82 -29.63
N ARG A 352 7.79 15.93 -28.94
CA ARG A 352 7.77 17.30 -29.50
C ARG A 352 9.03 17.65 -30.32
N GLY A 353 10.02 16.77 -30.39
CA GLY A 353 11.28 17.00 -31.07
C GLY A 353 12.26 17.90 -30.31
N GLU A 354 12.03 18.13 -29.02
CA GLU A 354 12.94 18.92 -28.16
C GLU A 354 14.11 18.06 -27.61
N LEU A 355 14.01 16.74 -27.76
CA LEU A 355 15.03 15.76 -27.41
C LEU A 355 15.11 14.71 -28.51
N ASP A 356 16.33 14.25 -28.83
CA ASP A 356 16.51 12.99 -29.55
C ASP A 356 16.60 11.79 -28.59
N ALA A 357 16.74 10.58 -29.15
CA ALA A 357 16.83 9.35 -28.35
C ALA A 357 18.09 9.27 -27.49
N SER A 358 19.23 9.77 -27.97
CA SER A 358 20.50 9.80 -27.23
C SER A 358 20.40 10.78 -26.07
N GLU A 359 19.85 11.96 -26.30
CA GLU A 359 19.61 12.98 -25.28
C GLU A 359 18.63 12.51 -24.21
N THR A 360 17.59 11.79 -24.62
CA THR A 360 16.62 11.15 -23.71
C THR A 360 17.30 10.08 -22.87
N ALA A 361 18.03 9.14 -23.47
CA ALA A 361 18.75 8.09 -22.75
C ALA A 361 19.78 8.67 -21.76
N ARG A 362 20.47 9.76 -22.14
CA ARG A 362 21.39 10.49 -21.26
C ARG A 362 20.65 11.16 -20.09
N ALA A 363 19.50 11.80 -20.33
CA ALA A 363 18.68 12.37 -19.26
C ALA A 363 18.19 11.29 -18.27
N LEU A 364 17.75 10.14 -18.77
CA LEU A 364 17.39 8.97 -17.96
C LEU A 364 18.58 8.44 -17.14
N SER A 365 19.79 8.45 -17.71
CA SER A 365 21.02 8.05 -16.99
C SER A 365 21.34 8.97 -15.80
N TYR A 366 20.96 10.26 -15.86
CA TYR A 366 21.10 11.17 -14.73
C TYR A 366 20.11 10.84 -13.61
N VAL A 367 18.88 10.45 -13.95
CA VAL A 367 17.90 9.98 -12.97
C VAL A 367 18.37 8.68 -12.31
N GLU A 368 18.83 7.71 -13.10
CA GLU A 368 19.42 6.45 -12.60
C GLU A 368 20.59 6.74 -11.65
N SER A 369 21.55 7.55 -12.09
CA SER A 369 22.71 7.91 -11.29
C SER A 369 22.33 8.63 -9.99
N PHE A 370 21.38 9.56 -10.05
CA PHE A 370 20.89 10.27 -8.88
C PHE A 370 20.36 9.29 -7.83
N LEU A 371 19.58 8.28 -8.24
CA LEU A 371 19.05 7.26 -7.34
C LEU A 371 20.14 6.32 -6.80
N VAL A 372 21.00 5.79 -7.67
CA VAL A 372 22.04 4.82 -7.30
C VAL A 372 23.08 5.45 -6.38
N ARG A 373 23.61 6.62 -6.73
CA ARG A 373 24.61 7.32 -5.92
C ARG A 373 24.06 7.66 -4.53
N ARG A 374 22.80 8.11 -4.45
CA ARG A 374 22.12 8.36 -3.17
C ARG A 374 21.98 7.10 -2.33
N MET A 375 21.62 5.96 -2.93
CA MET A 375 21.50 4.69 -2.22
C MET A 375 22.85 4.24 -1.65
N ILE A 376 23.91 4.24 -2.46
CA ILE A 376 25.28 3.86 -2.03
C ILE A 376 25.79 4.82 -0.94
N CYS A 377 25.55 6.12 -1.11
CA CYS A 377 25.98 7.14 -0.15
C CYS A 377 25.01 7.32 1.03
N ARG A 378 23.99 6.46 1.14
CA ARG A 378 23.01 6.44 2.24
C ARG A 378 22.26 7.75 2.43
N VAL A 379 21.95 8.44 1.34
CA VAL A 379 21.10 9.63 1.37
C VAL A 379 19.63 9.18 1.51
N PRO A 380 18.87 9.69 2.50
CA PRO A 380 17.48 9.30 2.73
C PRO A 380 16.58 9.45 1.49
N THR A 381 15.58 8.57 1.37
CA THR A 381 14.65 8.52 0.22
C THR A 381 13.36 9.31 0.44
N ASN A 382 13.11 9.80 1.66
CA ASN A 382 11.89 10.51 2.07
C ASN A 382 11.51 11.70 1.16
N ASN A 383 12.50 12.38 0.57
CA ASN A 383 12.27 13.54 -0.29
C ASN A 383 12.17 13.23 -1.78
N LEU A 384 12.34 11.97 -2.22
CA LEU A 384 12.39 11.64 -3.66
C LEU A 384 11.09 12.01 -4.38
N ASN A 385 9.92 11.69 -3.81
CA ASN A 385 8.63 12.04 -4.39
C ASN A 385 8.52 13.55 -4.66
N ARG A 386 8.86 14.37 -3.66
CA ARG A 386 8.81 15.83 -3.76
C ARG A 386 9.82 16.37 -4.79
N ILE A 387 11.02 15.81 -4.83
CA ILE A 387 12.07 16.20 -5.78
C ILE A 387 11.62 15.98 -7.22
N PHE A 388 11.07 14.81 -7.53
CA PHE A 388 10.67 14.44 -8.89
C PHE A 388 9.32 15.05 -9.31
N GLN A 389 8.35 15.18 -8.39
CA GLN A 389 7.10 15.93 -8.66
C GLN A 389 7.35 17.39 -9.01
N ALA A 390 8.39 18.01 -8.43
CA ALA A 390 8.75 19.40 -8.73
C ALA A 390 9.51 19.57 -10.06
N VAL A 391 9.97 18.48 -10.72
CA VAL A 391 10.78 18.58 -11.94
C VAL A 391 10.03 19.29 -13.08
N PRO A 392 8.77 18.95 -13.42
CA PRO A 392 8.05 19.63 -14.51
C PRO A 392 7.94 21.14 -14.33
N ALA A 393 7.71 21.61 -13.11
CA ALA A 393 7.59 23.04 -12.80
C ALA A 393 8.93 23.77 -12.70
N GLN A 394 10.01 23.08 -12.33
CA GLN A 394 11.32 23.70 -12.05
C GLN A 394 12.36 23.46 -13.15
N LEU A 395 12.04 22.71 -14.19
CA LEU A 395 12.96 22.47 -15.30
C LEU A 395 13.26 23.82 -16.00
N PRO A 396 14.54 24.25 -16.08
CA PRO A 396 14.88 25.51 -16.73
C PRO A 396 14.52 25.48 -18.23
N LEU A 397 13.92 26.56 -18.72
CA LEU A 397 13.46 26.69 -20.12
C LEU A 397 14.50 27.31 -21.06
N ASP A 398 15.56 27.88 -20.50
CA ASP A 398 16.62 28.63 -21.18
C ASP A 398 17.82 27.78 -21.63
N VAL A 399 17.81 26.48 -21.30
CA VAL A 399 18.88 25.52 -21.61
C VAL A 399 18.29 24.22 -22.19
N PRO A 400 19.09 23.43 -22.94
CA PRO A 400 18.65 22.12 -23.41
C PRO A 400 18.12 21.24 -22.27
N VAL A 401 17.04 20.50 -22.51
CA VAL A 401 16.30 19.74 -21.47
C VAL A 401 17.20 18.81 -20.66
N THR A 402 18.12 18.09 -21.31
CA THR A 402 19.05 17.18 -20.64
C THR A 402 19.99 17.92 -19.68
N GLU A 403 20.48 19.10 -20.06
CA GLU A 403 21.35 19.93 -19.20
C GLU A 403 20.54 20.60 -18.08
N GLY A 404 19.34 21.10 -18.40
CA GLY A 404 18.40 21.63 -17.43
C GLY A 404 18.07 20.63 -16.33
N LEU A 405 17.83 19.37 -16.68
CA LEU A 405 17.59 18.30 -15.71
C LEU A 405 18.82 18.04 -14.84
N ARG A 406 20.02 17.94 -15.45
CA ARG A 406 21.26 17.72 -14.70
C ARG A 406 21.53 18.85 -13.71
N ARG A 407 21.39 20.09 -14.16
CA ARG A 407 21.52 21.29 -13.32
C ARG A 407 20.51 21.26 -12.18
N LEU A 408 19.25 20.95 -12.48
CA LEU A 408 18.20 20.91 -11.48
C LEU A 408 18.49 19.85 -10.41
N LEU A 409 18.83 18.62 -10.79
CA LEU A 409 19.18 17.54 -9.87
C LEU A 409 20.48 17.79 -9.09
N SER A 410 21.39 18.61 -9.64
CA SER A 410 22.63 19.05 -8.99
C SER A 410 22.42 20.16 -7.96
N SER A 411 21.21 20.69 -7.79
CA SER A 411 20.91 21.77 -6.83
C SER A 411 21.25 21.35 -5.39
N GLU A 412 21.69 22.32 -4.58
CA GLU A 412 22.29 22.05 -3.26
C GLU A 412 21.39 21.22 -2.34
N ASN A 413 20.08 21.50 -2.35
CA ASN A 413 19.08 20.84 -1.49
C ASN A 413 18.63 19.45 -1.99
N ARG A 414 19.10 19.01 -3.17
CA ARG A 414 18.75 17.71 -3.74
C ARG A 414 19.80 16.64 -3.47
N PHE A 415 20.97 16.99 -2.93
CA PHE A 415 21.99 16.04 -2.45
C PHE A 415 22.28 14.90 -3.42
N TRP A 416 22.80 15.22 -4.61
CA TRP A 416 23.37 14.26 -5.54
C TRP A 416 24.85 14.04 -5.18
N PRO A 417 25.27 12.84 -4.74
CA PRO A 417 26.65 12.60 -4.33
C PRO A 417 27.66 12.71 -5.49
N ASP A 418 28.85 13.24 -5.20
CA ASP A 418 29.94 13.38 -6.18
C ASP A 418 30.81 12.12 -6.24
N ASP A 419 31.85 12.15 -7.08
CA ASP A 419 32.75 11.00 -7.28
C ASP A 419 33.57 10.67 -6.03
N ALA A 420 33.95 11.68 -5.25
CA ALA A 420 34.74 11.50 -4.04
C ALA A 420 33.90 10.83 -2.95
N GLU A 421 32.67 11.31 -2.74
CA GLU A 421 31.71 10.68 -1.82
C GLU A 421 31.35 9.26 -2.24
N LEU A 422 31.09 9.05 -3.53
CA LEU A 422 30.76 7.71 -4.04
C LEU A 422 31.90 6.72 -3.79
N ARG A 423 33.14 7.11 -4.10
CA ARG A 423 34.32 6.28 -3.86
C ARG A 423 34.51 5.99 -2.36
N GLU A 424 34.43 7.02 -1.53
CA GLU A 424 34.57 6.87 -0.07
C GLU A 424 33.52 5.90 0.47
N LYS A 425 32.26 6.04 0.06
CA LYS A 425 31.16 5.18 0.51
C LYS A 425 31.21 3.77 -0.04
N ILE A 426 31.72 3.54 -1.25
CA ILE A 426 31.96 2.19 -1.76
C ILE A 426 32.97 1.43 -0.89
N ARG A 427 33.97 2.12 -0.34
CA ARG A 427 34.98 1.55 0.56
C ARG A 427 34.45 1.28 1.97
N THR A 428 33.58 2.15 2.49
CA THR A 428 33.27 2.19 3.93
C THR A 428 31.83 1.86 4.31
N ALA A 429 30.86 2.06 3.41
CA ALA A 429 29.46 1.86 3.73
C ALA A 429 29.10 0.36 3.72
N PRO A 430 28.26 -0.12 4.66
CA PRO A 430 27.79 -1.48 4.64
C PRO A 430 26.65 -1.62 3.62
N PHE A 431 27.00 -1.58 2.33
CA PHE A 431 26.12 -1.63 1.18
C PHE A 431 25.05 -2.72 1.27
N TYR A 432 25.40 -3.92 1.77
CA TYR A 432 24.44 -5.02 1.91
C TYR A 432 23.26 -4.68 2.83
N GLN A 433 23.38 -3.72 3.73
CA GLN A 433 22.34 -3.36 4.71
C GLN A 433 21.39 -2.26 4.21
N TYR A 434 21.66 -1.64 3.05
CA TYR A 434 20.89 -0.49 2.56
C TYR A 434 20.25 -0.75 1.19
N GLY A 435 19.06 -0.19 1.01
CA GLY A 435 18.25 -0.38 -0.19
C GLY A 435 17.54 -1.74 -0.26
N ARG A 436 16.56 -1.83 -1.15
CA ARG A 436 15.84 -3.10 -1.38
C ARG A 436 16.76 -4.12 -2.05
N TRP A 437 16.44 -5.41 -1.91
CA TRP A 437 17.28 -6.48 -2.45
C TRP A 437 17.52 -6.34 -3.97
N GLN A 438 16.47 -6.05 -4.74
CA GLN A 438 16.55 -5.84 -6.19
C GLN A 438 17.44 -4.65 -6.57
N GLN A 439 17.48 -3.59 -5.76
CA GLN A 439 18.35 -2.43 -6.00
C GLN A 439 19.82 -2.79 -5.80
N ARG A 440 20.12 -3.54 -4.73
CA ARG A 440 21.48 -4.06 -4.46
C ARG A 440 21.94 -5.00 -5.58
N LYS A 441 21.05 -5.91 -6.01
CA LYS A 441 21.31 -6.82 -7.13
C LYS A 441 21.55 -6.06 -8.43
N LEU A 442 20.74 -5.04 -8.74
CA LEU A 442 20.91 -4.24 -9.96
C LEU A 442 22.26 -3.50 -9.97
N VAL A 443 22.69 -2.90 -8.85
CA VAL A 443 24.02 -2.25 -8.78
C VAL A 443 25.14 -3.26 -9.09
N LEU A 444 25.11 -4.45 -8.49
CA LEU A 444 26.11 -5.49 -8.74
C LEU A 444 26.06 -6.00 -10.18
N GLN A 445 24.86 -6.17 -10.75
CA GLN A 445 24.68 -6.53 -12.15
C GLN A 445 25.25 -5.46 -13.07
N ARG A 446 25.00 -4.18 -12.82
CA ARG A 446 25.55 -3.07 -13.63
C ARG A 446 27.07 -3.01 -13.56
N LEU A 447 27.65 -3.29 -12.39
CA LEU A 447 29.10 -3.39 -12.22
C LEU A 447 29.66 -4.58 -13.00
N GLU A 448 28.99 -5.73 -12.98
CA GLU A 448 29.36 -6.91 -13.78
C GLU A 448 29.26 -6.63 -15.29
N GLU A 449 28.16 -6.04 -15.76
CA GLU A 449 27.99 -5.66 -17.17
C GLU A 449 29.08 -4.69 -17.65
N SER A 450 29.63 -3.85 -16.76
CA SER A 450 30.70 -2.91 -17.12
C SER A 450 32.04 -3.57 -17.48
N TYR A 451 32.20 -4.86 -17.21
CA TYR A 451 33.38 -5.60 -17.66
C TYR A 451 33.33 -5.95 -19.16
N GLU A 452 32.16 -5.79 -19.80
CA GLU A 452 31.97 -6.04 -21.23
C GLU A 452 32.46 -7.43 -21.66
N HIS A 453 32.18 -8.45 -20.84
CA HIS A 453 32.61 -9.82 -21.11
C HIS A 453 32.04 -10.29 -22.48
N PRO A 454 32.86 -10.91 -23.35
CA PRO A 454 32.44 -11.30 -24.71
C PRO A 454 31.26 -12.28 -24.75
N GLU A 455 31.10 -13.06 -23.69
CA GLU A 455 29.98 -13.96 -23.44
C GLU A 455 29.20 -13.43 -22.23
N PRO A 456 28.27 -12.49 -22.41
CA PRO A 456 27.55 -11.88 -21.29
C PRO A 456 26.58 -12.88 -20.65
N VAL A 457 26.44 -12.79 -19.33
CA VAL A 457 25.48 -13.61 -18.58
C VAL A 457 24.07 -13.07 -18.80
N ASP A 458 23.12 -13.97 -19.06
CA ASP A 458 21.70 -13.64 -19.02
C ASP A 458 21.20 -13.61 -17.57
N PHE A 459 21.14 -12.40 -17.00
CA PHE A 459 20.70 -12.20 -15.61
C PHE A 459 19.23 -12.52 -15.35
N ALA A 460 18.40 -12.63 -16.41
CA ALA A 460 16.99 -13.00 -16.25
C ALA A 460 16.83 -14.52 -16.02
N SER A 461 17.64 -15.34 -16.67
CA SER A 461 17.64 -16.80 -16.49
C SER A 461 18.58 -17.26 -15.39
N ALA A 462 19.69 -16.55 -15.17
CA ALA A 462 20.63 -16.84 -14.10
C ALA A 462 20.00 -16.46 -12.76
N GLN A 463 19.56 -17.46 -11.98
CA GLN A 463 19.01 -17.33 -10.62
C GLN A 463 20.10 -16.90 -9.61
N LEU A 464 20.68 -15.72 -9.84
CA LEU A 464 21.80 -15.19 -9.06
C LEU A 464 21.31 -14.53 -7.77
N THR A 465 22.02 -14.82 -6.69
CA THR A 465 21.89 -14.16 -5.39
C THR A 465 23.16 -13.37 -5.06
N ILE A 466 23.07 -12.51 -4.05
CA ILE A 466 24.22 -11.73 -3.55
C ILE A 466 24.99 -12.61 -2.57
N GLU A 467 26.30 -12.73 -2.76
CA GLU A 467 27.21 -13.47 -1.90
C GLU A 467 28.20 -12.56 -1.18
N HIS A 468 28.51 -12.94 0.06
CA HIS A 468 29.61 -12.39 0.86
C HIS A 468 30.85 -13.27 0.67
N VAL A 469 31.89 -12.75 0.01
CA VAL A 469 33.12 -13.52 -0.20
C VAL A 469 33.73 -13.91 1.15
N MET A 470 34.02 -12.92 2.00
CA MET A 470 34.18 -13.13 3.44
C MET A 470 32.78 -13.25 4.07
N PRO A 471 32.42 -14.41 4.65
CA PRO A 471 31.05 -14.72 5.06
C PRO A 471 30.56 -13.88 6.26
N GLN A 472 29.23 -13.82 6.43
CA GLN A 472 28.60 -13.14 7.57
C GLN A 472 28.90 -13.82 8.92
N SER A 473 29.07 -15.14 8.91
CA SER A 473 29.50 -15.93 10.07
C SER A 473 30.89 -16.51 9.77
N PRO A 474 31.97 -15.78 10.07
CA PRO A 474 33.33 -16.22 9.79
C PRO A 474 33.72 -17.36 10.72
N GLY A 475 34.32 -18.42 10.16
CA GLY A 475 35.02 -19.43 10.95
C GLY A 475 36.43 -18.99 11.34
N ASP A 476 37.11 -19.80 12.16
CA ASP A 476 38.43 -19.48 12.72
C ASP A 476 39.49 -19.14 11.65
N ALA A 477 39.44 -19.80 10.49
CA ALA A 477 40.35 -19.52 9.39
C ALA A 477 40.24 -18.07 8.86
N TRP A 478 39.02 -17.53 8.80
CA TRP A 478 38.76 -16.15 8.39
C TRP A 478 39.23 -15.15 9.45
N LEU A 479 38.94 -15.43 10.73
CA LEU A 479 39.38 -14.58 11.84
C LEU A 479 40.90 -14.56 11.99
N SER A 480 41.58 -15.69 11.79
CA SER A 480 43.04 -15.76 11.79
C SER A 480 43.64 -14.90 10.68
N ALA A 481 43.11 -14.99 9.45
CA ALA A 481 43.60 -14.20 8.32
C ALA A 481 43.40 -12.70 8.53
N LEU A 482 42.27 -12.29 9.15
CA LEU A 482 42.03 -10.90 9.54
C LEU A 482 42.98 -10.44 10.66
N GLY A 483 43.30 -11.32 11.61
CA GLY A 483 44.25 -11.03 12.69
C GLY A 483 45.67 -10.73 12.21
N GLU A 484 46.10 -11.31 11.08
CA GLU A 484 47.39 -10.97 10.45
C GLU A 484 47.40 -9.56 9.84
N GLU A 485 46.23 -9.00 9.52
CA GLU A 485 46.08 -7.65 8.95
C GLU A 485 45.71 -6.59 10.00
N ALA A 486 45.38 -7.01 11.22
CA ALA A 486 45.04 -6.12 12.31
C ALA A 486 46.25 -5.24 12.70
N THR A 487 46.02 -3.93 12.78
CA THR A 487 47.03 -2.95 13.19
C THR A 487 46.56 -2.20 14.42
N GLY A 488 47.46 -1.87 15.34
CA GLY A 488 47.14 -0.99 16.47
C GLY A 488 46.27 -1.60 17.57
N GLY A 489 46.19 -2.94 17.66
CA GLY A 489 45.42 -3.65 18.69
C GLY A 489 43.93 -3.85 18.40
N GLU A 490 43.48 -3.57 17.16
CA GLU A 490 42.12 -3.86 16.68
C GLU A 490 41.87 -5.38 16.66
N ALA A 491 40.69 -5.82 17.13
CA ALA A 491 40.35 -7.25 17.13
C ALA A 491 39.90 -7.72 15.72
N PRO A 492 40.18 -8.96 15.30
CA PRO A 492 39.74 -9.50 14.01
C PRO A 492 38.22 -9.37 13.76
N GLU A 493 37.43 -9.48 14.83
CA GLU A 493 35.97 -9.34 14.81
C GLU A 493 35.53 -7.91 14.48
N GLU A 494 36.29 -6.89 14.91
CA GLU A 494 36.01 -5.48 14.60
C GLU A 494 36.28 -5.19 13.12
N LEU A 495 37.35 -5.76 12.57
CA LEU A 495 37.64 -5.73 11.13
C LEU A 495 36.54 -6.41 10.32
N HIS A 496 36.13 -7.61 10.74
CA HIS A 496 35.05 -8.34 10.10
C HIS A 496 33.76 -7.51 10.08
N ALA A 497 33.33 -7.00 11.24
CA ALA A 497 32.11 -6.20 11.36
C ALA A 497 32.13 -4.95 10.46
N ARG A 498 33.29 -4.31 10.29
CA ARG A 498 33.47 -3.13 9.44
C ARG A 498 33.39 -3.45 7.95
N PHE A 499 33.98 -4.55 7.50
CA PHE A 499 34.14 -4.83 6.07
C PHE A 499 33.16 -5.85 5.49
N GLN A 500 32.53 -6.70 6.31
CA GLN A 500 31.69 -7.80 5.84
C GLN A 500 30.60 -7.36 4.85
N HIS A 501 29.98 -6.21 5.07
CA HIS A 501 28.85 -5.74 4.26
C HIS A 501 29.23 -4.69 3.21
N THR A 502 30.52 -4.37 3.07
CA THR A 502 31.01 -3.37 2.10
C THR A 502 30.92 -3.91 0.67
N LEU A 503 30.76 -3.01 -0.31
CA LEU A 503 30.60 -3.40 -1.71
C LEU A 503 31.80 -4.19 -2.23
N GLY A 504 33.01 -3.87 -1.76
CA GLY A 504 34.24 -4.60 -2.06
C GLY A 504 34.21 -6.08 -1.68
N ASN A 505 33.40 -6.48 -0.69
CA ASN A 505 33.27 -7.87 -0.25
C ASN A 505 32.08 -8.63 -0.89
N LEU A 506 31.30 -7.98 -1.77
CA LEU A 506 30.07 -8.54 -2.31
C LEU A 506 30.20 -8.92 -3.79
N THR A 507 29.54 -10.00 -4.18
CA THR A 507 29.45 -10.44 -5.58
C THR A 507 28.10 -11.10 -5.87
N LEU A 508 27.86 -11.48 -7.12
CA LEU A 508 26.70 -12.29 -7.54
C LEU A 508 27.13 -13.75 -7.75
N THR A 509 26.26 -14.70 -7.44
CA THR A 509 26.54 -16.13 -7.67
C THR A 509 25.26 -16.94 -7.84
N GLY A 510 25.33 -18.03 -8.60
CA GLY A 510 24.25 -19.03 -8.72
C GLY A 510 24.41 -20.23 -7.77
N VAL A 511 25.57 -20.35 -7.10
CA VAL A 511 25.93 -21.48 -6.23
C VAL A 511 26.15 -21.03 -4.79
N ASN A 512 25.34 -20.09 -4.32
CA ASN A 512 25.49 -19.47 -2.99
C ASN A 512 25.50 -20.51 -1.85
N ALA A 513 24.61 -21.51 -1.92
CA ALA A 513 24.54 -22.59 -0.94
C ALA A 513 25.81 -23.45 -0.88
N GLU A 514 26.51 -23.62 -2.01
CA GLU A 514 27.76 -24.38 -2.09
C GLU A 514 28.97 -23.57 -1.58
N LEU A 515 28.93 -22.24 -1.70
CA LEU A 515 29.97 -21.35 -1.18
C LEU A 515 29.92 -21.28 0.36
N SER A 516 28.73 -21.09 0.93
CA SER A 516 28.48 -21.12 2.38
C SER A 516 29.52 -20.32 3.20
N ASN A 517 29.81 -20.74 4.43
CA ASN A 517 30.85 -20.15 5.29
C ASN A 517 32.22 -20.82 5.07
N HIS A 518 32.46 -21.45 3.91
CA HIS A 518 33.72 -22.14 3.66
C HIS A 518 34.92 -21.17 3.65
N PRO A 519 36.14 -21.67 3.93
CA PRO A 519 37.35 -20.86 3.83
C PRO A 519 37.60 -20.39 2.39
N PHE A 520 38.46 -19.37 2.24
CA PHE A 520 38.62 -18.68 0.95
C PHE A 520 39.11 -19.60 -0.17
N ASP A 521 40.04 -20.51 0.09
CA ASP A 521 40.56 -21.48 -0.88
C ASP A 521 39.45 -22.32 -1.53
N ARG A 522 38.51 -22.81 -0.73
CA ARG A 522 37.35 -23.57 -1.20
C ARG A 522 36.40 -22.70 -2.03
N LYS A 523 36.17 -21.45 -1.60
CA LYS A 523 35.37 -20.50 -2.38
C LYS A 523 36.05 -20.15 -3.70
N GLN A 524 37.37 -19.99 -3.68
CA GLN A 524 38.19 -19.69 -4.85
C GLN A 524 38.01 -20.77 -5.92
N ASP A 525 38.09 -22.05 -5.56
CA ASP A 525 37.88 -23.19 -6.47
C ASP A 525 36.50 -23.14 -7.16
N LEU A 526 35.45 -22.86 -6.39
CA LEU A 526 34.07 -22.75 -6.90
C LEU A 526 33.90 -21.54 -7.83
N LEU A 527 34.54 -20.40 -7.49
CA LEU A 527 34.43 -19.15 -8.26
C LEU A 527 35.26 -19.17 -9.55
N ARG A 528 36.32 -19.99 -9.68
CA ARG A 528 37.13 -20.09 -10.91
C ARG A 528 36.31 -20.50 -12.13
N GLY A 529 35.28 -21.33 -11.95
CA GLY A 529 34.39 -21.76 -13.02
C GLY A 529 33.25 -20.80 -13.34
N SER A 530 33.18 -19.64 -12.68
CA SER A 530 32.08 -18.69 -12.88
C SER A 530 32.18 -17.96 -14.22
N HIS A 531 31.02 -17.76 -14.86
CA HIS A 531 30.89 -16.89 -16.05
C HIS A 531 30.87 -15.40 -15.70
N LEU A 532 30.84 -15.05 -14.41
CA LEU A 532 30.88 -13.65 -13.95
C LEU A 532 32.34 -13.21 -13.78
N GLU A 533 32.74 -12.14 -14.44
CA GLU A 533 34.08 -11.56 -14.40
C GLU A 533 34.43 -11.09 -12.98
N MET A 534 33.47 -10.53 -12.23
CA MET A 534 33.67 -10.19 -10.82
C MET A 534 34.12 -11.41 -9.99
N ASN A 535 33.57 -12.60 -10.27
CA ASN A 535 33.92 -13.84 -9.58
C ASN A 535 35.28 -14.38 -10.03
N ARG A 536 35.59 -14.32 -11.33
CA ARG A 536 36.90 -14.75 -11.86
C ARG A 536 38.04 -13.92 -11.27
N ARG A 537 37.82 -12.62 -11.09
CA ARG A 537 38.78 -11.71 -10.43
C ARG A 537 38.96 -12.02 -8.96
N ILE A 538 37.88 -12.28 -8.23
CA ILE A 538 37.97 -12.76 -6.83
C ILE A 538 38.76 -14.07 -6.78
N ALA A 539 38.48 -15.01 -7.69
CA ALA A 539 39.13 -16.31 -7.72
C ALA A 539 40.63 -16.26 -8.10
N ALA A 540 41.08 -15.16 -8.70
CA ALA A 540 42.46 -14.94 -9.12
C ALA A 540 43.34 -14.35 -8.00
N THR A 541 42.77 -13.90 -6.87
CA THR A 541 43.57 -13.42 -5.73
C THR A 541 44.13 -14.61 -4.95
N GLU A 542 45.33 -14.44 -4.38
CA GLU A 542 45.98 -15.47 -3.57
C GLU A 542 45.33 -15.65 -2.19
N ARG A 543 44.70 -14.57 -1.69
CA ARG A 543 44.04 -14.50 -0.39
C ARG A 543 42.88 -13.49 -0.44
N TRP A 544 42.12 -13.41 0.64
CA TRP A 544 41.02 -12.45 0.76
C TRP A 544 40.98 -11.84 2.15
N GLY A 545 41.48 -10.60 2.27
CA GLY A 545 41.48 -9.82 3.51
C GLY A 545 41.02 -8.39 3.29
N VAL A 546 41.27 -7.52 4.27
CA VAL A 546 40.90 -6.09 4.23
C VAL A 546 41.58 -5.39 3.06
N ARG A 547 42.84 -5.72 2.79
CA ARG A 547 43.61 -5.12 1.68
C ARG A 547 42.97 -5.42 0.33
N GLU A 548 42.61 -6.67 0.08
CA GLU A 548 41.99 -7.10 -1.18
C GLU A 548 40.57 -6.57 -1.32
N ILE A 549 39.78 -6.53 -0.23
CA ILE A 549 38.45 -5.89 -0.20
C ILE A 549 38.55 -4.41 -0.58
N LEU A 550 39.52 -3.66 -0.03
CA LEU A 550 39.70 -2.24 -0.33
C LEU A 550 40.21 -2.00 -1.76
N ALA A 551 41.16 -2.81 -2.24
CA ALA A 551 41.65 -2.72 -3.61
C ALA A 551 40.52 -2.97 -4.63
N ARG A 552 39.68 -3.98 -4.37
CA ARG A 552 38.48 -4.22 -5.19
C ARG A 552 37.46 -3.10 -5.05
N ALA A 553 37.26 -2.54 -3.86
CA ALA A 553 36.38 -1.39 -3.67
C ALA A 553 36.82 -0.19 -4.52
N ASP A 554 38.13 0.06 -4.65
CA ASP A 554 38.64 1.11 -5.52
C ASP A 554 38.37 0.83 -7.01
N GLU A 555 38.58 -0.40 -7.48
CA GLU A 555 38.24 -0.80 -8.86
C GLU A 555 36.74 -0.64 -9.13
N LEU A 556 35.89 -1.12 -8.22
CA LEU A 556 34.44 -0.98 -8.35
C LEU A 556 34.00 0.48 -8.29
N ALA A 557 34.72 1.34 -7.55
CA ALA A 557 34.45 2.77 -7.54
C ALA A 557 34.76 3.43 -8.89
N ASP A 558 35.86 3.07 -9.56
CA ASP A 558 36.17 3.56 -10.91
C ASP A 558 35.04 3.20 -11.89
N ARG A 559 34.58 1.94 -11.85
CA ARG A 559 33.47 1.44 -12.67
C ARG A 559 32.16 2.16 -12.33
N ALA A 560 31.86 2.33 -11.04
CA ALA A 560 30.67 3.03 -10.59
C ALA A 560 30.63 4.49 -11.06
N ILE A 561 31.78 5.18 -11.02
CA ILE A 561 31.90 6.57 -11.49
C ILE A 561 31.64 6.66 -13.00
N ALA A 562 32.13 5.70 -13.78
CA ALA A 562 31.89 5.64 -15.22
C ALA A 562 30.42 5.32 -15.57
N LEU A 563 29.78 4.42 -14.82
CA LEU A 563 28.39 4.01 -15.05
C LEU A 563 27.37 5.07 -14.67
N TRP A 564 27.60 5.78 -13.56
CA TRP A 564 26.63 6.69 -12.97
C TRP A 564 27.21 8.10 -12.94
N PRO A 565 26.86 9.01 -13.86
CA PRO A 565 27.47 10.35 -13.95
C PRO A 565 27.35 11.22 -12.69
N ALA A 566 28.38 12.02 -12.37
CA ALA A 566 28.34 12.96 -11.26
C ALA A 566 27.43 14.19 -11.50
N PRO A 567 27.01 14.89 -10.42
CA PRO A 567 26.43 16.24 -10.52
C PRO A 567 27.38 17.23 -11.20
N LEU A 568 26.86 18.41 -11.58
CA LEU A 568 27.68 19.52 -12.07
C LEU A 568 28.64 20.02 -10.97
N ARG A 569 29.87 20.36 -11.36
CA ARG A 569 30.89 20.92 -10.45
C ARG A 569 30.60 22.39 -10.15
N GLY A 570 30.97 22.85 -8.95
CA GLY A 570 30.93 24.28 -8.58
C GLY A 570 29.55 24.82 -8.20
N VAL A 571 28.50 24.00 -8.21
CA VAL A 571 27.27 24.31 -7.47
C VAL A 571 27.62 24.21 -5.99
N GLY A 572 27.45 25.30 -5.25
CA GLY A 572 27.65 25.29 -3.80
C GLY A 572 26.90 24.12 -3.19
N ARG A 573 27.48 23.48 -2.18
CA ARG A 573 26.70 22.59 -1.34
C ARG A 573 26.50 23.37 -0.06
N ALA A 574 25.26 23.72 0.26
CA ALA A 574 24.93 23.99 1.65
C ALA A 574 25.51 22.83 2.47
N GLU A 575 26.53 23.11 3.29
CA GLU A 575 26.90 22.22 4.38
C GLU A 575 25.60 21.83 5.04
N ARG A 576 25.31 20.52 5.12
CA ARG A 576 24.00 19.99 5.54
C ARG A 576 23.36 20.98 6.52
N SER A 577 22.44 21.82 6.05
CA SER A 577 21.54 22.55 6.94
C SER A 577 20.63 21.46 7.43
N ARG A 578 21.11 20.76 8.46
CA ARG A 578 20.38 19.72 9.13
C ARG A 578 19.26 20.46 9.79
N ASP A 579 18.06 20.26 9.27
CA ASP A 579 16.88 20.66 9.98
C ASP A 579 16.86 19.87 11.29
N TRP A 580 17.34 20.53 12.36
CA TRP A 580 17.39 19.97 13.69
C TRP A 580 16.05 20.10 14.42
N GLN A 581 15.03 20.67 13.77
CA GLN A 581 13.70 20.81 14.35
C GLN A 581 13.13 19.44 14.70
N LEU A 582 13.33 18.42 13.86
CA LEU A 582 12.89 17.06 14.13
C LEU A 582 13.61 16.45 15.36
N ALA A 583 14.89 16.76 15.54
CA ALA A 583 15.66 16.33 16.72
C ALA A 583 15.13 17.00 17.99
N HIS A 584 14.81 18.29 17.93
CA HIS A 584 14.25 19.02 19.07
C HIS A 584 12.83 18.55 19.41
N GLN A 585 12.00 18.33 18.40
CA GLN A 585 10.64 17.80 18.56
C GLN A 585 10.65 16.42 19.22
N VAL A 586 11.45 15.48 18.71
CA VAL A 586 11.46 14.12 19.26
C VAL A 586 12.05 14.06 20.67
N LEU A 587 13.06 14.88 20.96
CA LEU A 587 13.62 14.97 22.31
C LEU A 587 12.63 15.58 23.30
N ALA A 588 11.88 16.61 22.88
CA ALA A 588 10.80 17.16 23.68
C ALA A 588 9.66 16.16 23.93
N ALA A 589 9.43 15.23 22.99
CA ALA A 589 8.39 14.21 23.07
C ALA A 589 8.80 12.92 23.82
N LEU A 590 10.05 12.82 24.33
CA LEU A 590 10.50 11.64 25.07
C LEU A 590 9.62 11.38 26.31
N PRO A 591 8.99 10.20 26.45
CA PRO A 591 8.20 9.85 27.63
C PRO A 591 9.05 9.85 28.91
N HIS A 592 8.42 10.13 30.05
CA HIS A 592 9.07 10.06 31.37
C HIS A 592 9.73 8.68 31.60
N GLY A 593 10.92 8.67 32.23
CA GLY A 593 11.66 7.45 32.50
C GLY A 593 12.25 6.74 31.29
N THR A 594 12.42 7.42 30.15
CA THR A 594 13.05 6.87 28.94
C THR A 594 14.29 7.66 28.52
N TRP A 595 15.19 7.01 27.79
CA TRP A 595 16.39 7.63 27.21
C TRP A 595 16.62 7.11 25.78
N THR A 596 17.46 7.78 24.98
CA THR A 596 17.86 7.30 23.65
C THR A 596 19.36 7.44 23.45
N SER A 597 19.95 6.75 22.47
CA SER A 597 21.37 6.90 22.19
C SER A 597 21.66 7.92 21.09
N TYR A 598 22.88 8.46 21.05
CA TYR A 598 23.34 9.26 19.91
C TYR A 598 23.21 8.51 18.57
N GLY A 599 23.37 7.19 18.59
CA GLY A 599 23.24 6.33 17.42
C GLY A 599 21.79 6.20 16.95
N ASP A 600 20.84 5.99 17.87
CA ASP A 600 19.42 5.86 17.54
C ASP A 600 18.83 7.19 17.08
N LEU A 601 19.17 8.28 17.77
CA LEU A 601 18.76 9.62 17.37
C LEU A 601 19.36 9.99 16.01
N ALA A 602 20.62 9.62 15.74
CA ALA A 602 21.22 9.82 14.43
C ALA A 602 20.54 8.98 13.34
N ALA A 603 20.23 7.71 13.63
CA ALA A 603 19.53 6.85 12.68
C ALA A 603 18.12 7.40 12.36
N PHE A 604 17.37 7.83 13.38
CA PHE A 604 16.07 8.50 13.23
C PHE A 604 16.15 9.76 12.35
N LEU A 605 17.18 10.60 12.56
CA LEU A 605 17.37 11.84 11.81
C LEU A 605 18.02 11.64 10.43
N GLY A 606 18.43 10.42 10.07
CA GLY A 606 19.27 10.18 8.89
C GLY A 606 20.64 10.89 8.95
N SER A 607 21.18 11.05 10.16
CA SER A 607 22.41 11.78 10.48
C SER A 607 23.52 10.84 11.01
N GLY A 608 24.64 11.40 11.43
CA GLY A 608 25.71 10.67 12.15
C GLY A 608 25.70 10.99 13.64
N ALA A 609 26.06 10.02 14.50
CA ALA A 609 26.05 10.17 15.96
C ALA A 609 26.92 11.33 16.46
N GLN A 610 28.15 11.45 15.95
CA GLN A 610 29.05 12.57 16.25
C GLN A 610 28.45 13.93 15.86
N ALA A 611 27.69 13.90 14.78
CA ALA A 611 27.06 15.04 14.17
C ALA A 611 25.87 15.54 15.02
N VAL A 612 25.12 14.62 15.62
CA VAL A 612 24.09 14.88 16.65
C VAL A 612 24.75 15.40 17.93
N GLY A 613 25.84 14.77 18.39
CA GLY A 613 26.59 15.20 19.56
C GLY A 613 27.09 16.64 19.46
N ASN A 614 27.68 17.01 18.32
CA ASN A 614 28.13 18.39 18.06
C ASN A 614 26.98 19.39 18.09
N HIS A 615 25.78 19.03 17.62
CA HIS A 615 24.63 19.92 17.65
C HIS A 615 24.11 20.15 19.07
N LEU A 616 23.92 19.07 19.83
CA LEU A 616 23.42 19.13 21.21
C LEU A 616 24.40 19.88 22.14
N ALA A 617 25.71 19.72 21.93
CA ALA A 617 26.73 20.41 22.72
C ALA A 617 26.84 21.92 22.44
N ASN A 618 26.49 22.35 21.22
CA ASN A 618 26.65 23.75 20.78
C ASN A 618 25.32 24.52 20.66
N THR A 619 24.18 23.88 20.94
CA THR A 619 22.85 24.50 20.89
C THR A 619 22.25 24.58 22.30
N PRO A 620 22.27 25.74 22.96
CA PRO A 620 21.69 25.90 24.29
C PRO A 620 20.17 25.67 24.28
N GLY A 621 19.62 25.18 25.40
CA GLY A 621 18.17 25.10 25.59
C GLY A 621 17.45 23.96 24.88
N VAL A 622 18.15 22.98 24.30
CA VAL A 622 17.51 21.77 23.76
C VAL A 622 16.89 20.96 24.89
N VAL A 623 15.55 20.87 24.86
CA VAL A 623 14.76 20.14 25.85
C VAL A 623 15.18 18.67 25.87
N ASN A 624 15.35 18.10 27.08
CA ASN A 624 15.70 16.70 27.30
C ASN A 624 17.01 16.21 26.66
N ALA A 625 17.93 17.09 26.26
CA ALA A 625 19.22 16.69 25.69
C ALA A 625 20.05 15.78 26.62
N TYR A 626 19.86 15.90 27.94
CA TYR A 626 20.49 15.05 28.96
C TYR A 626 20.04 13.57 28.93
N ARG A 627 18.99 13.25 28.17
CA ARG A 627 18.51 11.88 27.94
C ARG A 627 19.12 11.21 26.70
N VAL A 628 20.09 11.86 26.07
CA VAL A 628 20.86 11.31 24.94
C VAL A 628 22.20 10.76 25.45
N LEU A 629 22.29 9.43 25.50
CA LEU A 629 23.42 8.71 26.09
C LEU A 629 24.24 7.97 25.03
N THR A 630 25.38 7.42 25.42
CA THR A 630 26.12 6.45 24.60
C THR A 630 25.29 5.18 24.42
N SER A 631 25.66 4.32 23.47
CA SER A 631 24.93 3.07 23.20
C SER A 631 24.89 2.11 24.41
N ASP A 632 25.88 2.20 25.30
CA ASP A 632 25.97 1.46 26.56
C ASP A 632 25.29 2.19 27.75
N GLY A 633 24.54 3.25 27.51
CA GLY A 633 23.74 3.93 28.54
C GLY A 633 24.54 4.83 29.48
N ARG A 634 25.69 5.35 29.05
CA ARG A 634 26.52 6.28 29.84
C ARG A 634 26.41 7.71 29.31
N VAL A 635 26.66 8.67 30.18
CA VAL A 635 26.83 10.07 29.76
C VAL A 635 28.15 10.17 29.01
N SER A 636 28.13 10.76 27.80
CA SER A 636 29.34 10.95 27.01
C SER A 636 30.31 11.92 27.70
N ASP A 637 31.61 11.61 27.71
CA ASP A 637 32.65 12.47 28.29
C ASP A 637 32.68 13.87 27.66
N GLY A 638 32.18 14.00 26.43
CA GLY A 638 32.06 15.28 25.70
C GLY A 638 30.72 15.99 25.86
N PHE A 639 29.81 15.49 26.69
CA PHE A 639 28.48 16.06 26.86
C PHE A 639 28.54 17.45 27.50
N ARG A 640 27.83 18.42 26.91
CA ARG A 640 27.68 19.78 27.43
C ARG A 640 26.22 20.17 27.38
N TRP A 641 25.65 20.56 28.52
CA TRP A 641 24.25 20.96 28.62
C TRP A 641 24.13 22.21 29.49
N THR A 642 23.74 23.31 28.87
CA THR A 642 23.50 24.60 29.53
C THR A 642 22.00 24.83 29.65
N ALA A 643 21.43 24.53 30.81
CA ALA A 643 20.11 25.01 31.22
C ALA A 643 20.25 26.27 32.11
N PRO A 644 19.20 27.11 32.23
CA PRO A 644 19.18 28.21 33.21
C PRO A 644 19.44 27.64 34.61
N GLN A 645 20.49 28.13 35.25
CA GLN A 645 21.08 27.54 36.45
C GLN A 645 20.18 27.71 37.68
N GLU A 646 19.76 26.61 38.30
CA GLU A 646 19.52 26.58 39.75
C GLU A 646 20.80 26.08 40.45
N PRO A 647 21.23 26.69 41.57
CA PRO A 647 22.47 26.31 42.24
C PRO A 647 22.36 24.90 42.85
N GLY A 648 23.13 23.95 42.32
CA GLY A 648 23.27 22.59 42.88
C GLY A 648 22.97 21.41 41.94
N SER A 649 22.64 21.62 40.66
CA SER A 649 22.20 20.56 39.74
C SER A 649 23.29 20.00 38.79
N ASP A 650 24.53 19.83 39.24
CA ASP A 650 25.67 19.48 38.36
C ASP A 650 25.79 17.99 37.99
N ASP A 651 24.81 17.14 38.32
CA ASP A 651 24.87 15.71 37.99
C ASP A 651 23.71 15.29 37.07
N VAL A 652 24.03 15.10 35.78
CA VAL A 652 23.14 14.56 34.75
C VAL A 652 22.50 13.25 35.20
N ARG A 653 23.23 12.43 35.96
CA ARG A 653 22.75 11.15 36.49
C ARG A 653 21.63 11.36 37.52
N SER A 654 21.80 12.30 38.44
CA SER A 654 20.77 12.68 39.42
C SER A 654 19.50 13.20 38.74
N ARG A 655 19.63 13.95 37.63
CA ARG A 655 18.49 14.41 36.83
C ARG A 655 17.79 13.26 36.10
N LEU A 656 18.54 12.35 35.47
CA LEU A 656 18.00 11.14 34.85
C LEU A 656 17.24 10.27 35.87
N ALA A 657 17.79 10.10 37.07
CA ALA A 657 17.15 9.36 38.16
C ALA A 657 15.85 10.04 38.64
N GLY A 658 15.88 11.37 38.84
CA GLY A 658 14.69 12.15 39.21
C GLY A 658 13.58 12.12 38.14
N ASP A 659 13.96 11.85 36.90
CA ASP A 659 13.11 11.74 35.72
C ASP A 659 12.72 10.27 35.41
N GLY A 660 12.96 9.36 36.36
CA GLY A 660 12.50 7.97 36.33
C GLY A 660 13.41 6.97 35.58
N VAL A 661 14.61 7.36 35.14
CA VAL A 661 15.57 6.44 34.50
C VAL A 661 16.31 5.63 35.58
N ARG A 662 16.20 4.30 35.49
CA ARG A 662 16.89 3.34 36.37
C ARG A 662 18.32 3.13 35.88
N PHE A 663 19.19 2.79 36.83
CA PHE A 663 20.59 2.49 36.56
C PHE A 663 20.92 1.06 36.93
N THR A 664 21.71 0.39 36.11
CA THR A 664 22.26 -0.93 36.38
C THR A 664 23.33 -0.87 37.48
N ALA A 665 23.74 -2.03 38.00
CA ALA A 665 24.81 -2.12 38.99
C ALA A 665 26.16 -1.52 38.51
N THR A 666 26.37 -1.44 37.20
CA THR A 666 27.57 -0.82 36.59
C THR A 666 27.44 0.69 36.38
N GLY A 667 26.31 1.28 36.78
CA GLY A 667 26.02 2.71 36.69
C GLY A 667 25.58 3.20 35.31
N ALA A 668 25.32 2.29 34.37
CA ALA A 668 24.71 2.62 33.08
C ALA A 668 23.18 2.72 33.21
N ALA A 669 22.55 3.54 32.38
CA ALA A 669 21.10 3.59 32.26
C ALA A 669 20.55 2.24 31.79
N ASP A 670 19.42 1.83 32.36
CA ASP A 670 18.78 0.54 32.08
C ASP A 670 18.44 0.43 30.58
N PRO A 671 19.00 -0.55 29.85
CA PRO A 671 18.73 -0.76 28.43
C PRO A 671 17.24 -0.95 28.11
N ALA A 672 16.42 -1.47 29.03
CA ALA A 672 14.99 -1.63 28.83
C ALA A 672 14.27 -0.28 28.64
N GLN A 673 14.83 0.80 29.18
CA GLN A 673 14.30 2.16 29.08
C GLN A 673 14.83 2.93 27.85
N ARG A 674 15.62 2.29 26.98
CA ARG A 674 16.15 2.88 25.75
C ARG A 674 15.08 2.90 24.65
N LEU A 675 14.96 4.03 23.97
CA LEU A 675 14.18 4.19 22.75
C LEU A 675 15.09 4.08 21.52
N THR A 676 14.73 3.17 20.63
CA THR A 676 15.37 2.95 19.32
C THR A 676 14.93 4.01 18.31
N ALA A 677 15.58 4.05 17.14
CA ALA A 677 15.18 4.97 16.07
C ALA A 677 13.70 4.80 15.64
N ASP A 678 13.18 3.57 15.68
CA ASP A 678 11.79 3.27 15.34
C ASP A 678 10.83 3.73 16.44
N ASP A 679 11.22 3.57 17.72
CA ASP A 679 10.46 4.13 18.85
C ASP A 679 10.37 5.67 18.76
N LEU A 680 11.48 6.32 18.39
CA LEU A 680 11.55 7.77 18.20
C LEU A 680 10.63 8.23 17.05
N ALA A 681 10.56 7.47 15.95
CA ALA A 681 9.66 7.75 14.85
C ALA A 681 8.19 7.62 15.25
N ALA A 682 7.85 6.59 16.04
CA ALA A 682 6.50 6.37 16.54
C ALA A 682 6.02 7.52 17.45
N LEU A 683 6.91 8.12 18.25
CA LEU A 683 6.57 9.25 19.13
C LEU A 683 6.11 10.50 18.38
N LEU A 684 6.69 10.80 17.21
CA LEU A 684 6.34 11.99 16.44
C LEU A 684 5.20 11.77 15.43
N ALA A 685 4.84 10.52 15.14
CA ALA A 685 3.77 10.20 14.20
C ALA A 685 2.38 10.67 14.67
N GLY A 686 2.18 10.91 15.98
CA GLY A 686 0.88 11.30 16.53
C GLY A 686 -0.20 10.24 16.31
N THR A 687 -1.40 10.45 16.86
CA THR A 687 -2.55 9.53 16.71
C THR A 687 -3.19 9.55 15.31
N ASP A 688 -2.54 10.15 14.30
CA ASP A 688 -3.05 10.27 12.92
C ASP A 688 -2.63 9.12 12.00
N ASP A 689 -1.90 8.12 12.52
CA ASP A 689 -1.66 6.85 11.83
C ASP A 689 -2.80 5.84 12.10
N ASP A 690 -4.03 6.27 11.84
CA ASP A 690 -5.19 5.36 11.65
C ASP A 690 -5.11 4.66 10.27
N ARG A 691 -3.93 4.65 9.65
CA ARG A 691 -3.66 4.17 8.29
C ARG A 691 -2.30 3.46 8.16
N THR A 692 -1.85 2.73 9.18
CA THR A 692 -0.98 1.58 8.90
C THR A 692 -1.76 0.61 8.03
N ASP A 693 -1.42 0.64 6.74
CA ASP A 693 -1.64 -0.34 5.69
C ASP A 693 -2.94 -1.13 5.77
N GLY A 694 -3.85 -0.77 4.87
CA GLY A 694 -5.18 -1.33 4.77
C GLY A 694 -5.19 -2.86 4.77
N GLU A 695 -5.97 -3.39 5.70
CA GLU A 695 -6.79 -4.58 5.57
C GLU A 695 -7.65 -4.66 6.83
N ASP A 696 -8.98 -4.53 6.69
CA ASP A 696 -9.89 -4.87 7.78
C ASP A 696 -9.55 -6.30 8.24
N PRO A 697 -9.28 -6.53 9.54
CA PRO A 697 -9.08 -7.88 10.04
C PRO A 697 -10.34 -8.70 9.74
N ALA A 698 -10.23 -9.62 8.79
CA ALA A 698 -11.33 -10.49 8.42
C ALA A 698 -11.47 -11.60 9.47
N TRP A 699 -12.70 -11.86 9.91
CA TRP A 699 -13.04 -13.04 10.69
C TRP A 699 -13.10 -14.26 9.75
N ASP A 700 -12.28 -15.27 10.00
CA ASP A 700 -12.26 -16.54 9.24
C ASP A 700 -13.46 -17.46 9.56
N GLY A 701 -14.51 -16.95 10.20
CA GLY A 701 -15.71 -17.71 10.56
C GLY A 701 -16.74 -17.79 9.43
N THR A 702 -16.87 -18.99 8.85
CA THR A 702 -18.03 -19.53 8.08
C THR A 702 -18.15 -19.27 6.57
N ALA A 703 -17.13 -18.75 5.88
CA ALA A 703 -17.09 -18.86 4.41
C ALA A 703 -16.44 -20.19 4.00
N ALA A 704 -17.21 -21.12 3.44
CA ALA A 704 -16.69 -22.36 2.86
C ALA A 704 -15.67 -22.02 1.74
N GLN A 705 -14.38 -22.21 2.02
CA GLN A 705 -13.30 -22.07 1.05
C GLN A 705 -13.21 -23.30 0.13
N PRO A 706 -12.74 -23.13 -1.12
CA PRO A 706 -12.51 -24.24 -2.03
C PRO A 706 -11.47 -25.22 -1.44
N PRO A 707 -11.61 -26.53 -1.67
CA PRO A 707 -10.70 -27.51 -1.10
C PRO A 707 -9.29 -27.39 -1.74
N GLY A 708 -8.29 -26.99 -0.94
CA GLY A 708 -6.87 -27.04 -1.33
C GLY A 708 -6.01 -25.80 -0.99
N GLU A 709 -6.58 -24.67 -0.58
CA GLU A 709 -5.82 -23.46 -0.23
C GLU A 709 -5.54 -23.37 1.29
N GLU A 710 -4.33 -22.93 1.66
CA GLU A 710 -3.91 -22.71 3.05
C GLU A 710 -4.63 -21.48 3.64
N THR A 711 -5.33 -21.65 4.77
CA THR A 711 -5.99 -20.53 5.45
C THR A 711 -4.97 -19.56 6.05
N ARG A 712 -5.36 -18.30 6.31
CA ARG A 712 -4.45 -17.34 6.96
C ARG A 712 -4.03 -17.81 8.34
N ALA A 713 -4.94 -18.42 9.10
CA ALA A 713 -4.61 -19.08 10.36
C ALA A 713 -3.60 -20.22 10.19
N GLN A 714 -3.76 -21.09 9.18
CA GLN A 714 -2.81 -22.17 8.89
C GLN A 714 -1.43 -21.60 8.52
N ARG A 715 -1.40 -20.58 7.67
CA ARG A 715 -0.18 -19.86 7.28
C ARG A 715 0.52 -19.23 8.47
N PHE A 716 -0.22 -18.58 9.38
CA PHE A 716 0.31 -18.01 10.62
C PHE A 716 1.04 -19.09 11.45
N PHE A 717 0.38 -20.22 11.72
CA PHE A 717 0.98 -21.28 12.53
C PHE A 717 2.13 -22.00 11.82
N ARG A 718 2.09 -22.14 10.49
CA ARG A 718 3.23 -22.65 9.72
C ARG A 718 4.44 -21.73 9.83
N GLN A 719 4.23 -20.42 9.73
CA GLN A 719 5.30 -19.42 9.90
C GLN A 719 5.85 -19.44 11.32
N LEU A 720 4.99 -19.51 12.34
CA LEU A 720 5.42 -19.58 13.73
C LEU A 720 6.23 -20.86 14.00
N ALA A 721 5.79 -22.00 13.48
CA ALA A 721 6.49 -23.28 13.63
C ALA A 721 7.85 -23.32 12.91
N ALA A 722 8.12 -22.42 11.96
CA ALA A 722 9.41 -22.32 11.31
C ALA A 722 10.49 -21.69 12.24
N ASP A 723 10.07 -20.81 13.15
CA ASP A 723 10.96 -19.97 13.94
C ASP A 723 10.89 -20.22 15.46
N ASP A 724 9.91 -20.99 15.93
CA ASP A 724 9.66 -21.25 17.36
C ASP A 724 9.50 -22.73 17.71
N SER A 725 9.63 -23.04 18.99
CA SER A 725 9.52 -24.42 19.49
C SER A 725 8.09 -24.96 19.38
N PRO A 726 7.90 -26.30 19.24
CA PRO A 726 6.57 -26.90 19.28
C PRO A 726 5.77 -26.52 20.54
N GLY A 727 6.44 -26.38 21.69
CA GLY A 727 5.79 -25.94 22.94
C GLY A 727 5.27 -24.50 22.87
N THR A 728 5.97 -23.63 22.16
CA THR A 728 5.53 -22.25 21.89
C THR A 728 4.33 -22.22 20.96
N VAL A 729 4.35 -23.01 19.89
CA VAL A 729 3.24 -23.13 18.94
C VAL A 729 1.97 -23.60 19.65
N GLU A 730 2.06 -24.66 20.47
CA GLU A 730 0.93 -25.17 21.25
C GLU A 730 0.44 -24.17 22.30
N ALA A 731 1.34 -23.43 22.94
CA ALA A 731 0.96 -22.39 23.88
C ALA A 731 0.19 -21.24 23.19
N VAL A 732 0.57 -20.85 21.97
CA VAL A 732 -0.15 -19.84 21.19
C VAL A 732 -1.51 -20.37 20.71
N ARG A 733 -1.62 -21.65 20.34
CA ARG A 733 -2.92 -22.29 20.06
C ARG A 733 -3.85 -22.22 21.26
N ALA A 734 -3.36 -22.61 22.44
CA ALA A 734 -4.13 -22.55 23.68
C ALA A 734 -4.56 -21.11 24.04
N LEU A 735 -3.70 -20.12 23.77
CA LEU A 735 -4.02 -18.71 23.95
C LEU A 735 -5.16 -18.25 23.03
N PHE A 736 -5.15 -18.66 21.76
CA PHE A 736 -6.22 -18.35 20.81
C PHE A 736 -7.55 -18.96 21.26
N THR A 737 -7.54 -20.24 21.64
CA THR A 737 -8.73 -20.92 22.16
C THR A 737 -9.30 -20.21 23.40
N HIS A 738 -8.45 -19.87 24.37
CA HIS A 738 -8.87 -19.12 25.56
C HIS A 738 -9.48 -17.76 25.21
N TRP A 739 -8.90 -17.05 24.23
CA TRP A 739 -9.43 -15.76 23.78
C TRP A 739 -10.81 -15.88 23.10
N GLU A 740 -10.99 -16.90 22.28
CA GLU A 740 -12.27 -17.21 21.64
C GLU A 740 -13.34 -17.62 22.67
N GLU A 741 -12.98 -18.40 23.69
CA GLU A 741 -13.86 -18.75 24.82
C GLU A 741 -14.32 -17.54 25.64
N LEU A 742 -13.50 -16.47 25.70
CA LEU A 742 -13.86 -15.20 26.33
C LEU A 742 -14.84 -14.35 25.49
N GLY A 743 -15.23 -14.82 24.30
CA GLY A 743 -16.07 -14.09 23.34
C GLY A 743 -15.28 -13.14 22.44
N GLY A 744 -13.95 -13.27 22.39
CA GLY A 744 -13.10 -12.63 21.39
C GLY A 744 -13.06 -13.41 20.08
N TRP A 745 -12.42 -12.84 19.07
CA TRP A 745 -12.12 -13.54 17.81
C TRP A 745 -10.71 -13.20 17.34
N ILE A 746 -10.11 -14.09 16.55
CA ILE A 746 -8.77 -13.89 15.98
C ILE A 746 -8.90 -13.31 14.58
N GLY A 747 -8.46 -12.07 14.40
CA GLY A 747 -8.31 -11.48 13.07
C GLY A 747 -6.96 -11.87 12.48
N HIS A 748 -6.89 -12.20 11.18
CA HIS A 748 -5.61 -12.47 10.51
C HIS A 748 -5.37 -11.45 9.38
N GLY A 749 -4.22 -10.77 9.42
CA GLY A 749 -3.80 -9.85 8.36
C GLY A 749 -3.47 -10.59 7.05
N ALA A 750 -3.61 -9.95 5.89
CA ALA A 750 -3.27 -10.54 4.58
C ALA A 750 -1.89 -10.13 4.06
N GLY A 751 -1.00 -9.67 4.95
CA GLY A 751 0.39 -9.36 4.64
C GLY A 751 1.05 -10.42 3.74
N HIS A 752 1.67 -9.98 2.64
CA HIS A 752 2.27 -10.87 1.65
C HIS A 752 3.49 -11.64 2.19
N VAL A 753 4.14 -11.16 3.26
CA VAL A 753 5.38 -11.75 3.81
C VAL A 753 5.12 -12.50 5.12
N THR A 754 4.55 -11.83 6.13
CA THR A 754 4.19 -12.41 7.44
C THR A 754 2.71 -12.22 7.71
N THR A 755 2.01 -13.27 8.11
CA THR A 755 0.63 -13.18 8.59
C THR A 755 0.66 -12.75 10.05
N SER A 756 -0.02 -11.67 10.42
CA SER A 756 -0.24 -11.25 11.81
C SER A 756 -1.55 -11.81 12.35
N ALA A 757 -1.67 -11.94 13.68
CA ALA A 757 -2.90 -12.36 14.35
C ALA A 757 -3.32 -11.34 15.43
N TYR A 758 -4.55 -10.85 15.37
CA TYR A 758 -5.10 -9.81 16.23
C TYR A 758 -6.08 -10.43 17.23
N LEU A 759 -5.88 -10.20 18.54
CA LEU A 759 -6.81 -10.66 19.58
C LEU A 759 -7.98 -9.68 19.72
N MET A 760 -8.99 -9.79 18.86
CA MET A 760 -10.06 -8.80 18.73
C MET A 760 -11.23 -9.02 19.71
N LEU A 761 -11.82 -7.93 20.19
CA LEU A 761 -13.11 -7.85 20.88
C LEU A 761 -14.02 -6.84 20.17
N GLY A 762 -15.31 -7.16 20.01
CA GLY A 762 -16.31 -6.36 19.28
C GLY A 762 -16.83 -7.06 18.01
N GLU A 763 -17.84 -6.49 17.34
CA GLU A 763 -18.44 -7.10 16.14
C GLU A 763 -17.43 -7.17 14.97
N ALA A 764 -17.29 -8.36 14.38
CA ALA A 764 -16.46 -8.59 13.21
C ALA A 764 -17.08 -7.89 11.98
N GLY A 765 -16.30 -7.03 11.31
CA GLY A 765 -16.70 -6.39 10.04
C GLY A 765 -17.70 -5.24 10.13
N GLY A 766 -18.02 -4.72 11.33
CA GLY A 766 -18.80 -3.49 11.50
C GLY A 766 -17.94 -2.22 11.43
N PRO A 767 -18.44 -1.07 10.94
CA PRO A 767 -17.67 0.18 10.90
C PRO A 767 -17.36 0.68 12.32
N GLY A 768 -16.08 0.62 12.67
CA GLY A 768 -15.46 1.29 13.82
C GLY A 768 -16.05 0.98 15.19
N ARG A 769 -15.58 -0.10 15.87
CA ARG A 769 -15.66 -0.29 17.34
C ARG A 769 -14.99 -1.56 17.90
N GLY A 770 -13.97 -2.10 17.25
CA GLY A 770 -13.15 -3.20 17.80
C GLY A 770 -11.98 -2.72 18.66
N ILE A 771 -11.59 -3.47 19.68
CA ILE A 771 -10.35 -3.26 20.45
C ILE A 771 -9.57 -4.57 20.55
N TRP A 772 -8.25 -4.49 20.69
CA TRP A 772 -7.39 -5.64 20.97
C TRP A 772 -6.24 -5.23 21.90
N PRO A 773 -5.81 -6.11 22.83
CA PRO A 773 -4.69 -5.82 23.71
C PRO A 773 -3.33 -6.08 23.04
N MET A 774 -3.29 -7.01 22.09
CA MET A 774 -2.04 -7.43 21.45
C MET A 774 -2.23 -7.97 20.02
N THR A 775 -1.18 -7.80 19.21
CA THR A 775 -1.03 -8.39 17.88
C THR A 775 0.16 -9.34 17.89
N LEU A 776 -0.04 -10.57 17.43
CA LEU A 776 1.00 -11.60 17.40
C LEU A 776 1.61 -11.69 15.99
N TYR A 777 2.91 -11.89 15.95
CA TYR A 777 3.69 -12.10 14.74
C TYR A 777 4.48 -13.40 14.86
N PRO A 778 4.48 -14.26 13.82
CA PRO A 778 5.15 -15.55 13.84
C PRO A 778 6.68 -15.47 13.84
N GLY A 779 7.25 -14.29 13.65
CA GLY A 779 8.69 -14.10 13.46
C GLY A 779 9.08 -14.23 11.99
N ALA A 780 10.13 -13.50 11.60
CA ALA A 780 10.75 -13.56 10.28
C ALA A 780 12.24 -13.92 10.45
N GLY A 781 12.50 -15.07 11.06
CA GLY A 781 13.83 -15.59 11.38
C GLY A 781 14.39 -15.16 12.75
N ARG A 782 13.55 -14.65 13.67
CA ARG A 782 13.98 -14.16 14.99
C ARG A 782 13.16 -14.70 16.16
N GLY A 783 12.26 -15.67 15.94
CA GLY A 783 11.23 -16.08 16.88
C GLY A 783 10.08 -15.05 16.97
N GLY A 784 8.88 -15.54 17.25
CA GLY A 784 7.65 -14.78 17.27
C GLY A 784 7.55 -13.78 18.42
N THR A 785 6.74 -12.74 18.20
CA THR A 785 6.51 -11.66 19.15
C THR A 785 5.04 -11.35 19.32
N ALA A 786 4.66 -10.92 20.52
CA ALA A 786 3.38 -10.27 20.81
C ALA A 786 3.64 -8.77 21.02
N GLU A 787 3.13 -7.95 20.11
CA GLU A 787 3.13 -6.50 20.20
C GLU A 787 1.94 -6.05 21.05
N VAL A 788 2.19 -5.35 22.16
CA VAL A 788 1.15 -4.81 23.05
C VAL A 788 0.79 -3.41 22.57
N VAL A 789 -0.45 -3.18 22.17
CA VAL A 789 -0.82 -1.98 21.40
C VAL A 789 -1.32 -0.82 22.26
N PHE A 790 -0.55 -0.39 23.27
CA PHE A 790 -0.99 0.69 24.18
C PHE A 790 -1.34 2.00 23.46
N GLN A 791 -0.59 2.33 22.41
CA GLN A 791 -0.87 3.48 21.54
C GLN A 791 -2.29 3.43 20.94
N TYR A 792 -2.71 2.29 20.41
CA TYR A 792 -4.05 2.13 19.84
C TYR A 792 -5.14 2.07 20.90
N MET A 793 -4.84 1.54 22.09
CA MET A 793 -5.74 1.55 23.23
C MET A 793 -6.00 2.97 23.77
N ALA A 794 -5.03 3.88 23.65
CA ALA A 794 -5.10 5.25 24.18
C ALA A 794 -6.26 6.09 23.62
N VAL A 795 -6.80 5.71 22.46
CA VAL A 795 -7.91 6.40 21.78
C VAL A 795 -9.20 5.57 21.74
N ARG A 796 -9.26 4.45 22.48
CA ARG A 796 -10.40 3.52 22.49
C ARG A 796 -10.89 3.26 23.92
N GLU A 797 -12.14 3.63 24.21
CA GLU A 797 -12.74 3.39 25.53
C GLU A 797 -12.80 1.90 25.88
N PRO A 798 -12.60 1.48 27.14
CA PRO A 798 -12.32 2.32 28.31
C PRO A 798 -10.83 2.67 28.48
N PHE A 799 -9.94 2.17 27.61
CA PHE A 799 -8.48 2.30 27.77
C PHE A 799 -7.91 3.65 27.31
N THR A 800 -8.77 4.59 26.94
CA THR A 800 -8.44 6.02 26.99
C THR A 800 -7.93 6.42 28.37
N ASP A 801 -8.41 5.77 29.45
CA ASP A 801 -7.87 5.92 30.79
C ASP A 801 -6.47 5.31 30.92
N ARG A 802 -5.48 6.18 31.16
CA ARG A 802 -4.08 5.80 31.41
C ARG A 802 -3.94 4.85 32.61
N ALA A 803 -4.79 4.95 33.65
CA ALA A 803 -4.73 4.04 34.80
C ALA A 803 -5.08 2.60 34.41
N LEU A 804 -6.01 2.40 33.48
CA LEU A 804 -6.31 1.07 32.94
C LEU A 804 -5.16 0.53 32.08
N ARG A 805 -4.52 1.37 31.27
CA ARG A 805 -3.32 0.97 30.51
C ARG A 805 -2.14 0.63 31.45
N ALA A 806 -1.92 1.41 32.51
CA ALA A 806 -0.93 1.11 33.55
C ALA A 806 -1.27 -0.20 34.31
N GLY A 807 -2.56 -0.47 34.56
CA GLY A 807 -3.01 -1.73 35.13
C GLY A 807 -2.75 -2.94 34.22
N LEU A 808 -2.94 -2.79 32.91
CA LEU A 808 -2.58 -3.81 31.93
C LEU A 808 -1.08 -4.06 31.91
N LEU A 809 -0.27 -2.98 31.91
CA LEU A 809 1.18 -3.05 31.98
C LEU A 809 1.66 -3.81 33.22
N ALA A 810 1.15 -3.48 34.41
CA ALA A 810 1.53 -4.13 35.66
C ALA A 810 1.25 -5.64 35.64
N ARG A 811 0.16 -6.06 35.00
CA ARG A 811 -0.17 -7.48 34.82
C ARG A 811 0.75 -8.17 33.82
N LEU A 812 1.10 -7.50 32.72
CA LEU A 812 2.05 -8.02 31.75
C LEU A 812 3.46 -8.18 32.34
N ASN A 813 3.90 -7.23 33.18
CA ASN A 813 5.18 -7.31 33.89
C ASN A 813 5.20 -8.34 35.03
N ALA A 814 4.06 -8.94 35.38
CA ALA A 814 4.02 -10.06 36.31
C ALA A 814 4.43 -11.38 35.65
N LEU A 815 4.50 -11.43 34.31
CA LEU A 815 5.04 -12.58 33.59
C LEU A 815 6.55 -12.63 33.77
N GLU A 816 7.06 -13.81 34.09
CA GLU A 816 8.49 -14.07 34.21
C GLU A 816 9.20 -13.80 32.87
N GLY A 817 10.21 -12.92 32.89
CA GLY A 817 10.95 -12.52 31.69
C GLY A 817 10.35 -11.34 30.93
N VAL A 818 9.29 -10.69 31.44
CA VAL A 818 8.71 -9.46 30.88
C VAL A 818 9.06 -8.27 31.78
N ASP A 819 9.76 -7.28 31.21
CA ASP A 819 10.05 -5.99 31.87
C ASP A 819 9.80 -4.84 30.89
N ILE A 820 8.54 -4.44 30.79
CA ILE A 820 8.12 -3.29 29.99
C ILE A 820 8.09 -2.05 30.91
N PRO A 821 8.90 -1.02 30.66
CA PRO A 821 8.90 0.16 31.51
C PRO A 821 7.63 1.01 31.28
N GLU A 822 7.20 1.73 32.32
CA GLU A 822 5.99 2.57 32.29
C GLU A 822 6.02 3.65 31.19
N GLY A 823 7.22 4.12 30.82
CA GLY A 823 7.40 5.05 29.71
C GLY A 823 6.95 4.53 28.33
N LYS A 824 6.66 3.24 28.18
CA LYS A 824 6.16 2.63 26.93
C LYS A 824 4.63 2.60 26.81
N LEU A 825 3.89 3.21 27.75
CA LEU A 825 2.42 3.27 27.73
C LEU A 825 1.80 4.04 26.55
N GLU A 826 2.60 4.81 25.81
CA GLU A 826 2.17 5.51 24.59
C GLU A 826 2.72 4.85 23.31
N LEU A 827 3.34 3.68 23.43
CA LEU A 827 4.03 2.97 22.35
C LEU A 827 3.47 1.55 22.16
N ARG A 828 4.17 0.74 21.38
CA ARG A 828 3.83 -0.65 21.06
C ARG A 828 4.97 -1.63 21.44
N PRO A 829 5.21 -1.85 22.74
CA PRO A 829 6.29 -2.75 23.17
C PRO A 829 6.03 -4.20 22.75
N ASN A 830 7.12 -4.94 22.51
CA ASN A 830 7.06 -6.35 22.10
C ASN A 830 7.46 -7.30 23.23
N ILE A 831 6.74 -8.40 23.36
CA ILE A 831 7.07 -9.54 24.24
C ILE A 831 7.39 -10.75 23.36
N ARG A 832 8.33 -11.62 23.77
CA ARG A 832 8.64 -12.86 23.04
C ARG A 832 7.54 -13.90 23.24
N LEU A 833 7.07 -14.53 22.15
CA LEU A 833 6.06 -15.60 22.23
C LEU A 833 6.59 -16.84 22.95
N SER A 834 7.90 -17.09 22.88
CA SER A 834 8.55 -18.17 23.62
C SER A 834 8.34 -18.11 25.13
N LEU A 835 8.11 -16.93 25.71
CA LEU A 835 7.80 -16.77 27.14
C LEU A 835 6.43 -17.36 27.52
N VAL A 836 5.50 -17.44 26.57
CA VAL A 836 4.15 -18.02 26.78
C VAL A 836 4.19 -19.55 26.84
N ALA A 837 5.29 -20.18 26.40
CA ALA A 837 5.47 -21.63 26.54
C ALA A 837 5.58 -22.07 28.01
N GLN A 838 6.00 -21.17 28.91
CA GLN A 838 6.07 -21.42 30.34
C GLN A 838 4.66 -21.43 30.94
N GLU A 839 4.33 -22.47 31.70
CA GLU A 839 2.97 -22.67 32.25
C GLU A 839 2.51 -21.52 33.17
N GLY A 840 3.41 -21.00 34.02
CA GLY A 840 3.13 -19.85 34.88
C GLY A 840 2.77 -18.59 34.10
N ASN A 841 3.58 -18.26 33.08
CA ASN A 841 3.31 -17.11 32.21
C ASN A 841 2.03 -17.28 31.40
N ARG A 842 1.77 -18.48 30.88
CA ARG A 842 0.54 -18.77 30.13
C ARG A 842 -0.70 -18.53 30.99
N LYS A 843 -0.68 -18.98 32.24
CA LYS A 843 -1.79 -18.77 33.19
C LYS A 843 -2.00 -17.29 33.50
N LEU A 844 -0.92 -16.57 33.81
CA LEU A 844 -0.99 -15.13 34.10
C LEU A 844 -1.44 -14.31 32.90
N LEU A 845 -1.02 -14.68 31.69
CA LEU A 845 -1.46 -14.04 30.45
C LEU A 845 -2.96 -14.28 30.21
N ALA A 846 -3.45 -15.50 30.42
CA ALA A 846 -4.86 -15.82 30.33
C ALA A 846 -5.71 -15.01 31.32
N GLU A 847 -5.26 -14.88 32.58
CA GLU A 847 -5.90 -14.02 33.60
C GLU A 847 -5.88 -12.54 33.20
N THR A 848 -4.79 -12.09 32.58
CA THR A 848 -4.63 -10.71 32.09
C THR A 848 -5.59 -10.40 30.95
N LEU A 849 -5.74 -11.33 30.00
CA LEU A 849 -6.70 -11.22 28.89
C LEU A 849 -8.15 -11.25 29.39
N THR A 850 -8.47 -12.09 30.38
CA THR A 850 -9.78 -12.09 31.04
C THR A 850 -10.07 -10.72 31.67
N TRP A 851 -9.12 -10.17 32.43
CA TRP A 851 -9.26 -8.84 33.02
C TRP A 851 -9.47 -7.75 31.95
N PHE A 852 -8.72 -7.81 30.85
CA PHE A 852 -8.88 -6.85 29.74
C PHE A 852 -10.30 -6.90 29.16
N ARG A 853 -10.80 -8.11 28.89
CA ARG A 853 -12.17 -8.35 28.38
C ARG A 853 -13.22 -7.84 29.36
N ASP A 854 -13.07 -8.11 30.66
CA ASP A 854 -14.02 -7.69 31.68
C ASP A 854 -14.12 -6.16 31.76
N ARG A 855 -12.99 -5.45 31.63
CA ARG A 855 -12.98 -3.98 31.56
C ARG A 855 -13.69 -3.47 30.31
N TRP A 856 -13.44 -4.10 29.16
CA TRP A 856 -14.14 -3.77 27.92
C TRP A 856 -15.66 -3.97 28.05
N VAL A 857 -16.14 -5.08 28.60
CA VAL A 857 -17.58 -5.35 28.78
C VAL A 857 -18.23 -4.35 29.75
N ALA A 858 -17.54 -3.98 30.83
CA ALA A 858 -18.04 -3.06 31.83
C ALA A 858 -18.30 -1.63 31.30
N ARG A 859 -17.77 -1.25 30.12
CA ARG A 859 -17.93 0.11 29.55
C ARG A 859 -19.37 0.49 29.21
N GLY A 860 -20.25 -0.49 29.01
CA GLY A 860 -21.66 -0.28 28.67
C GLY A 860 -22.61 -0.22 29.87
N ALA A 861 -22.10 -0.38 31.09
CA ALA A 861 -22.89 -0.48 32.32
C ALA A 861 -22.82 0.79 33.20
N SER A 862 -22.21 1.87 32.70
CA SER A 862 -22.02 3.16 33.38
C SER A 862 -22.77 4.29 32.70
#